data_AF-A0A8B7DH18-F1
#
_entry.id   AF-A0A8B7DH18-F1
#
_cell.length_a   1.000
_cell.length_b   1.000
_cell.length_c   1.000
_cell.angle_alpha   90.00
_cell.angle_beta   90.00
_cell.angle_gamma   90.00
#
_symmetry.space_group_name_H-M   'P 1'
#
loop_
_entity.id
_entity.type
_entity.pdbx_description
1 polymer ?
#
loop_
_entity_poly.entity_id
_entity_poly.type
_entity_poly.pdbx_seq_one_letter_code
_entity_poly.pdbx_strand_id
1 'polypeptide(L)'
;MECYVFLLGLCVIQSVFNLQEPVLKRDVIIQKDIISSLPNQFSKLIGGGTQTGAKYEVLGCILELAKDGCKYTFLAKESTCKDKLSVSRLFEYFFKTEKLKTLSKDMMPFNIMDIERFVVDCDGEVDFEATAKESFDIIKRMLRVDNGKVNFNFNYKEINRSMSIKNFAIELTGEITIDDKVVPIAFTKPKTSTDAKFSLKVSSINIANFASVFSKKPLYDDKTPEQAKLFANTIINEPSINGILSVDESFEIILRGVVSEIVELGEFVLYLVVHKPTDSAPAVAIVAELNSQPTKILSTLTGKDLSNIPIISNILLNVVIEFASKNVTVLKDAKINRILAKYAINGKRILQGTKIKLELPSKSIIQNLETSLKHLPETIYFLLYIFDNHIAFRFLQDAPIDLANIMSTFIKKVPEVLFTKIYKVSPNIEVMQFDINIETKAIELKAVAKEDVILGEDLISLEKPKFEIKTKVDGSWSFEMTATKKMAEKSMLVSLQKKGPLFVFNGKIDTFTMKQVAENFGAQETAKEIISRFQFLDFDVKDVEATAVFNSGLLELHIRANPVFFTYDDTQFEGYIFDTSEGRKMAFTLVIHKLSVNELIEQIFGKKISQVHWMNDLTASLTISNMESTKDFNFTIFPPQLRKGQSSGVVYDKCLHLWQQNVLCVYKTTPYLFLANLGLEKMF
;
A
#
# COMPACT_ATOMS: atom_id res chain seq x y z
N MET A 1 46.84 63.37 78.13
CA MET A 1 47.29 62.24 78.97
C MET A 1 48.20 61.39 78.10
N GLU A 2 49.40 61.89 77.78
CA GLU A 2 50.66 61.85 78.59
C GLU A 2 51.37 60.50 78.37
N CYS A 3 52.39 60.42 77.49
CA CYS A 3 53.85 60.65 77.71
C CYS A 3 54.51 59.45 78.46
N TYR A 4 55.57 58.78 77.97
CA TYR A 4 57.01 59.14 77.91
C TYR A 4 57.75 58.04 77.07
N VAL A 5 58.67 58.25 76.10
CA VAL A 5 60.02 58.88 76.00
C VAL A 5 61.21 57.97 76.40
N PHE A 6 61.96 57.49 75.38
CA PHE A 6 63.43 57.60 75.11
C PHE A 6 64.51 57.22 76.18
N LEU A 7 65.45 56.30 75.85
CA LEU A 7 66.93 56.51 75.70
C LEU A 7 67.87 55.28 75.97
N LEU A 8 68.65 54.94 74.92
CA LEU A 8 70.10 54.63 74.80
C LEU A 8 70.88 53.64 75.71
N GLY A 9 71.75 52.86 75.05
CA GLY A 9 72.95 52.24 75.62
C GLY A 9 73.77 51.40 74.63
N LEU A 10 74.74 52.01 73.93
CA LEU A 10 75.76 51.41 73.06
C LEU A 10 77.07 51.23 73.85
N CYS A 11 77.76 50.08 73.71
CA CYS A 11 79.19 49.94 73.98
C CYS A 11 79.83 48.89 73.05
N VAL A 12 81.05 49.19 72.60
CA VAL A 12 81.79 48.70 71.42
C VAL A 12 83.08 48.01 71.88
N ILE A 13 83.53 46.90 71.26
CA ILE A 13 84.96 46.63 70.96
C ILE A 13 85.10 45.74 69.68
N GLN A 14 85.78 46.28 68.66
CA GLN A 14 86.40 45.62 67.48
C GLN A 14 87.75 44.99 67.87
N SER A 15 88.19 43.82 67.41
CA SER A 15 88.86 43.53 66.12
C SER A 15 89.56 42.15 66.27
N VAL A 16 89.56 41.20 65.31
CA VAL A 16 90.55 41.05 64.22
C VAL A 16 90.17 39.85 63.32
N PHE A 17 89.97 40.14 62.01
CA PHE A 17 90.32 39.41 60.77
C PHE A 17 89.65 38.09 60.27
N ASN A 18 88.94 38.30 59.14
CA ASN A 18 88.89 37.57 57.85
C ASN A 18 88.44 36.10 57.74
N LEU A 19 87.24 35.88 57.16
CA LEU A 19 87.03 35.12 55.91
C LEU A 19 85.56 35.19 55.43
N GLN A 20 85.36 35.77 54.25
CA GLN A 20 84.32 35.54 53.22
C GLN A 20 82.80 35.47 53.56
N GLU A 21 82.10 36.39 52.89
CA GLU A 21 80.67 36.55 52.54
C GLU A 21 79.88 35.26 52.16
N PRO A 22 78.51 35.24 52.24
CA PRO A 22 77.68 36.15 51.45
C PRO A 22 76.48 36.83 52.13
N VAL A 23 76.20 38.01 51.59
CA VAL A 23 75.04 38.87 51.75
C VAL A 23 73.74 38.14 51.38
N LEU A 24 72.73 38.22 52.25
CA LEU A 24 71.33 37.92 51.91
C LEU A 24 70.45 39.06 52.45
N LYS A 25 70.36 40.14 51.66
CA LYS A 25 69.23 41.07 51.74
C LYS A 25 68.00 40.36 51.18
N ARG A 26 67.03 40.05 52.03
CA ARG A 26 65.66 39.74 51.59
C ARG A 26 64.91 41.05 51.38
N ASP A 27 64.94 41.55 50.16
CA ASP A 27 63.90 42.44 49.67
C ASP A 27 62.62 41.61 49.52
N VAL A 28 61.57 41.99 50.25
CA VAL A 28 60.21 41.48 50.04
C VAL A 28 59.70 42.12 48.75
N ILE A 29 59.84 41.39 47.65
CA ILE A 29 59.21 41.71 46.36
C ILE A 29 57.71 41.47 46.53
N ILE A 30 56.92 42.54 46.57
CA ILE A 30 55.49 42.48 46.27
C ILE A 30 55.39 42.09 44.79
N GLN A 31 55.15 40.80 44.50
CA GLN A 31 54.86 40.35 43.14
C GLN A 31 53.56 41.03 42.71
N LYS A 32 53.66 42.05 41.84
CA LYS A 32 52.55 42.44 40.97
C LYS A 32 52.13 41.17 40.22
N ASP A 33 50.86 40.80 40.29
CA ASP A 33 50.27 39.82 39.38
C ASP A 33 50.57 40.24 37.94
N ILE A 34 51.56 39.62 37.30
CA ILE A 34 51.90 39.91 35.91
C ILE A 34 50.84 39.23 35.04
N ILE A 35 49.88 40.00 34.57
CA ILE A 35 48.87 39.54 33.59
C ILE A 35 49.51 39.62 32.20
N SER A 36 49.72 38.47 31.56
CA SER A 36 50.30 38.40 30.20
C SER A 36 49.19 38.31 29.15
N SER A 37 49.43 38.75 27.91
CA SER A 37 48.46 38.49 26.82
C SER A 37 48.45 37.00 26.44
N LEU A 38 47.27 36.42 26.22
CA LEU A 38 47.16 35.03 25.76
C LEU A 38 47.73 34.89 24.34
N PRO A 39 48.59 33.91 24.03
CA PRO A 39 49.04 33.66 22.66
C PRO A 39 47.87 33.43 21.69
N ASN A 40 47.97 33.95 20.46
CA ASN A 40 46.93 33.85 19.44
C ASN A 40 46.97 32.56 18.60
N GLN A 41 47.67 31.52 19.06
CA GLN A 41 47.77 30.22 18.39
C GLN A 41 47.80 29.11 19.45
N PHE A 42 46.99 28.06 19.27
CA PHE A 42 46.94 26.91 20.20
C PHE A 42 48.30 26.23 20.39
N SER A 43 49.09 26.09 19.32
CA SER A 43 50.43 25.49 19.39
C SER A 43 51.41 26.26 20.28
N LYS A 44 51.16 27.56 20.52
CA LYS A 44 51.97 28.40 21.40
C LYS A 44 51.52 28.41 22.85
N LEU A 45 50.34 27.83 23.14
CA LEU A 45 49.88 27.59 24.51
C LEU A 45 50.63 26.40 25.13
N ILE A 46 51.17 25.52 24.28
CA ILE A 46 51.92 24.32 24.67
C ILE A 46 53.41 24.64 24.50
N GLY A 47 54.08 25.06 25.57
CA GLY A 47 55.48 25.49 25.50
C GLY A 47 56.06 25.98 26.83
N GLY A 48 57.40 25.99 26.94
CA GLY A 48 58.15 26.08 28.19
C GLY A 48 57.94 27.35 29.03
N GLY A 49 57.93 27.16 30.36
CA GLY A 49 58.04 28.22 31.37
C GLY A 49 56.75 28.61 32.10
N THR A 50 55.58 28.18 31.62
CA THR A 50 54.29 28.55 32.23
C THR A 50 53.97 27.69 33.45
N GLN A 51 53.77 28.32 34.61
CA GLN A 51 53.42 27.66 35.88
C GLN A 51 51.91 27.75 36.15
N THR A 52 51.37 26.79 36.90
CA THR A 52 50.01 26.88 37.46
C THR A 52 49.86 28.18 38.25
N GLY A 53 48.71 28.85 38.10
CA GLY A 53 48.40 30.17 38.68
C GLY A 53 48.77 31.35 37.77
N ALA A 54 49.42 31.13 36.62
CA ALA A 54 49.69 32.19 35.65
C ALA A 54 48.39 32.80 35.11
N LYS A 55 48.33 34.13 35.02
CA LYS A 55 47.16 34.88 34.56
C LYS A 55 47.36 35.43 33.15
N TYR A 56 46.38 35.19 32.29
CA TYR A 56 46.37 35.66 30.91
C TYR A 56 45.19 36.58 30.64
N GLU A 57 45.40 37.68 29.93
CA GLU A 57 44.33 38.51 29.39
C GLU A 57 44.05 38.16 27.93
N VAL A 58 42.77 37.98 27.61
CA VAL A 58 42.27 37.80 26.24
C VAL A 58 40.88 38.43 26.14
N LEU A 59 40.65 39.25 25.11
CA LEU A 59 39.35 39.90 24.86
C LEU A 59 38.77 40.63 26.09
N GLY A 60 39.64 41.18 26.96
CA GLY A 60 39.25 41.86 28.21
C GLY A 60 38.74 40.94 29.33
N CYS A 61 39.02 39.64 29.24
CA CYS A 61 38.78 38.59 30.23
C CYS A 61 40.12 38.09 30.79
N ILE A 62 40.16 37.76 32.08
CA ILE A 62 41.34 37.19 32.74
C ILE A 62 41.12 35.69 32.92
N LEU A 63 42.04 34.90 32.38
CA LEU A 63 42.11 33.45 32.50
C LEU A 63 43.22 33.06 33.48
N GLU A 64 42.96 32.08 34.33
CA GLU A 64 43.97 31.48 35.20
C GLU A 64 44.35 30.09 34.67
N LEU A 65 45.66 29.83 34.55
CA LEU A 65 46.18 28.55 34.06
C LEU A 65 46.33 27.55 35.20
N ALA A 66 45.74 26.37 35.04
CA ALA A 66 46.07 25.17 35.79
C ALA A 66 46.77 24.16 34.87
N LYS A 67 47.95 23.68 35.27
CA LYS A 67 48.71 22.70 34.52
C LYS A 67 48.77 21.37 35.25
N ASP A 68 48.42 20.30 34.55
CA ASP A 68 48.57 18.92 35.01
C ASP A 68 49.27 18.09 33.92
N GLY A 69 50.55 17.76 34.17
CA GLY A 69 51.43 17.14 33.18
C GLY A 69 51.47 17.93 31.86
N CYS A 70 50.88 17.34 30.82
CA CYS A 70 50.81 17.85 29.45
C CYS A 70 49.46 18.55 29.13
N LYS A 71 48.52 18.60 30.08
CA LYS A 71 47.22 19.29 29.93
C LYS A 71 47.30 20.70 30.51
N TYR A 72 46.92 21.67 29.68
CA TYR A 72 46.86 23.10 30.03
C TYR A 72 45.41 23.52 30.12
N THR A 73 44.91 23.70 31.34
CA THR A 73 43.53 24.13 31.63
C THR A 73 43.51 25.63 31.89
N PHE A 74 42.72 26.38 31.14
CA PHE A 74 42.49 27.81 31.33
C PHE A 74 41.10 28.01 31.92
N LEU A 75 41.03 28.56 33.12
CA LEU A 75 39.80 28.82 33.87
C LEU A 75 39.42 30.29 33.74
N ALA A 76 38.20 30.58 33.30
CA ALA A 76 37.70 31.94 33.17
C ALA A 76 37.26 32.49 34.53
N LYS A 77 37.74 33.68 34.89
CA LYS A 77 37.29 34.36 36.11
C LYS A 77 35.96 35.05 35.86
N GLU A 78 34.86 34.48 36.36
CA GLU A 78 33.47 34.92 36.11
C GLU A 78 33.28 36.45 36.15
N SER A 79 33.85 37.12 37.15
CA SER A 79 33.74 38.57 37.36
C SER A 79 34.23 39.45 36.19
N THR A 80 35.13 38.95 35.34
CA THR A 80 35.72 39.74 34.23
C THR A 80 35.36 39.19 32.85
N CYS A 81 34.86 37.96 32.76
CA CYS A 81 34.75 37.20 31.51
C CYS A 81 33.33 37.10 30.95
N LYS A 82 32.30 37.30 31.79
CA LYS A 82 30.90 37.32 31.38
C LYS A 82 30.68 38.32 30.23
N ASP A 83 29.98 37.91 29.18
CA ASP A 83 29.69 38.70 27.98
C ASP A 83 30.90 39.07 27.08
N LYS A 84 32.11 38.69 27.49
CA LYS A 84 33.34 38.99 26.75
C LYS A 84 33.93 37.79 26.06
N LEU A 85 33.97 36.64 26.75
CA LEU A 85 34.63 35.42 26.28
C LEU A 85 33.64 34.36 25.80
N SER A 86 33.10 34.54 24.59
CA SER A 86 32.24 33.53 23.94
C SER A 86 33.04 32.54 23.08
N VAL A 87 32.48 31.36 22.81
CA VAL A 87 33.05 30.38 21.86
C VAL A 87 33.36 31.02 20.50
N SER A 88 32.42 31.76 19.89
CA SER A 88 32.66 32.43 18.60
C SER A 88 33.90 33.35 18.62
N ARG A 89 33.99 34.24 19.61
CA ARG A 89 35.10 35.19 19.73
C ARG A 89 36.44 34.51 19.98
N LEU A 90 36.47 33.43 20.76
CA LEU A 90 37.71 32.70 21.01
C LEU A 90 38.18 31.94 19.76
N PHE A 91 37.25 31.39 18.97
CA PHE A 91 37.57 30.81 17.67
C PHE A 91 38.10 31.86 16.68
N GLU A 92 37.47 33.03 16.61
CA GLU A 92 37.96 34.15 15.79
C GLU A 92 39.38 34.58 16.22
N TYR A 93 39.65 34.59 17.53
CA TYR A 93 40.97 34.92 18.08
C TYR A 93 42.06 33.95 17.61
N PHE A 94 41.82 32.63 17.70
CA PHE A 94 42.83 31.61 17.38
C PHE A 94 42.94 31.26 15.90
N PHE A 95 41.83 31.24 15.17
CA PHE A 95 41.76 30.77 13.79
C PHE A 95 41.56 31.88 12.77
N LYS A 96 41.32 33.12 13.21
CA LYS A 96 41.11 34.31 12.35
C LYS A 96 40.04 34.10 11.27
N THR A 97 38.97 33.39 11.62
CA THR A 97 37.90 33.02 10.68
C THR A 97 36.53 33.18 11.31
N GLU A 98 35.61 33.79 10.56
CA GLU A 98 34.20 33.91 10.94
C GLU A 98 33.39 32.66 10.53
N LYS A 99 34.02 31.69 9.87
CA LYS A 99 33.36 30.50 9.30
C LYS A 99 32.68 29.61 10.34
N LEU A 100 32.95 29.76 11.63
CA LEU A 100 32.30 28.98 12.70
C LEU A 100 30.77 29.06 12.62
N LYS A 101 30.22 30.25 12.31
CA LYS A 101 28.77 30.46 12.13
C LYS A 101 28.18 29.63 10.99
N THR A 102 28.96 29.38 9.94
CA THR A 102 28.52 28.61 8.77
C THR A 102 28.62 27.09 8.94
N LEU A 103 29.36 26.61 9.95
CA LEU A 103 29.60 25.16 10.14
C LEU A 103 28.37 24.40 10.62
N SER A 104 27.52 25.05 11.40
CA SER A 104 26.38 24.41 12.04
C SER A 104 25.03 24.79 11.44
N LYS A 105 24.95 25.76 10.49
CA LYS A 105 23.69 26.30 9.92
C LYS A 105 22.57 26.33 10.97
N ASP A 106 22.77 27.09 12.05
CA ASP A 106 21.82 27.24 13.16
C ASP A 106 21.71 26.06 14.18
N MET A 107 22.42 24.93 14.04
CA MET A 107 22.33 23.82 15.01
C MET A 107 22.76 24.22 16.44
N MET A 108 23.71 25.15 16.57
CA MET A 108 24.09 25.74 17.85
C MET A 108 24.57 27.20 17.69
N PRO A 109 24.07 28.13 18.52
CA PRO A 109 24.50 29.53 18.50
C PRO A 109 25.77 29.74 19.34
N PHE A 110 26.95 29.54 18.74
CA PHE A 110 28.25 29.67 19.43
C PHE A 110 28.54 31.07 20.02
N ASN A 111 27.82 32.11 19.57
CA ASN A 111 28.00 33.49 20.04
C ASN A 111 27.44 33.74 21.44
N ILE A 112 26.43 32.95 21.87
CA ILE A 112 25.80 33.11 23.19
C ILE A 112 26.38 32.16 24.24
N MET A 113 27.36 31.34 23.86
CA MET A 113 28.02 30.37 24.74
C MET A 113 29.25 31.00 25.38
N ASP A 114 29.17 31.38 26.65
CA ASP A 114 30.31 31.87 27.42
C ASP A 114 31.20 30.73 27.88
N ILE A 115 32.50 30.88 27.70
CA ILE A 115 33.49 29.86 28.08
C ILE A 115 33.76 29.99 29.57
N GLU A 116 33.49 28.92 30.31
CA GLU A 116 33.87 28.77 31.73
C GLU A 116 35.30 28.23 31.83
N ARG A 117 35.65 27.30 30.95
CA ARG A 117 36.94 26.61 30.94
C ARG A 117 37.31 26.18 29.53
N PHE A 118 38.61 26.19 29.22
CA PHE A 118 39.11 25.38 28.13
C PHE A 118 40.40 24.63 28.46
N VAL A 119 40.57 23.45 27.89
CA VAL A 119 41.74 22.59 28.07
C VAL A 119 42.41 22.35 26.73
N VAL A 120 43.74 22.33 26.71
CA VAL A 120 44.53 21.97 25.53
C VAL A 120 45.58 20.93 25.94
N ASP A 121 45.70 19.84 25.18
CA ASP A 121 46.73 18.82 25.40
C ASP A 121 47.83 18.81 24.31
N CYS A 122 48.87 17.99 24.49
CA CYS A 122 50.00 17.93 23.54
C CYS A 122 49.64 17.25 22.22
N ASP A 123 48.64 16.37 22.22
CA ASP A 123 48.14 15.71 21.01
C ASP A 123 47.35 16.70 20.13
N GLY A 124 46.94 17.82 20.72
CA GLY A 124 46.31 18.94 20.06
C GLY A 124 44.79 18.93 20.19
N GLU A 125 44.28 18.10 21.10
CA GLU A 125 42.89 18.13 21.51
C GLU A 125 42.61 19.38 22.34
N VAL A 126 41.44 19.94 22.11
CA VAL A 126 40.92 21.13 22.76
C VAL A 126 39.52 20.83 23.26
N ASP A 127 39.30 21.01 24.55
CA ASP A 127 38.00 20.90 25.21
C ASP A 127 37.55 22.27 25.67
N PHE A 128 36.38 22.73 25.23
CA PHE A 128 35.72 23.93 25.75
C PHE A 128 34.51 23.53 26.58
N GLU A 129 34.45 23.99 27.83
CA GLU A 129 33.24 23.94 28.66
C GLU A 129 32.62 25.34 28.66
N ALA A 130 31.37 25.43 28.23
CA ALA A 130 30.67 26.70 28.06
C ALA A 130 29.22 26.64 28.55
N THR A 131 28.69 27.78 28.96
CA THR A 131 27.29 27.93 29.39
C THR A 131 26.58 28.97 28.52
N ALA A 132 25.34 28.67 28.14
CA ALA A 132 24.49 29.57 27.38
C ALA A 132 24.04 30.74 28.26
N LYS A 133 24.21 31.97 27.77
CA LYS A 133 23.75 33.18 28.46
C LYS A 133 22.24 33.39 28.40
N GLU A 134 21.63 32.91 27.33
CA GLU A 134 20.23 33.09 27.01
C GLU A 134 19.69 31.83 26.33
N SER A 135 18.37 31.72 26.32
CA SER A 135 17.69 30.54 25.79
C SER A 135 17.74 30.51 24.26
N PHE A 136 17.94 29.31 23.69
CA PHE A 136 18.14 29.15 22.25
C PHE A 136 17.49 27.90 21.67
N ASP A 137 17.25 27.90 20.36
CA ASP A 137 16.65 26.77 19.67
C ASP A 137 17.71 25.73 19.27
N ILE A 138 17.49 24.45 19.59
CA ILE A 138 18.18 23.32 18.96
C ILE A 138 17.44 22.92 17.68
N ILE A 139 16.10 22.96 17.71
CA ILE A 139 15.26 22.85 16.53
C ILE A 139 14.48 24.15 16.42
N LYS A 140 14.78 24.92 15.37
CA LYS A 140 14.29 26.28 15.15
C LYS A 140 12.77 26.39 15.40
N ARG A 141 12.40 27.24 16.37
CA ARG A 141 11.03 27.53 16.82
C ARG A 141 10.24 26.32 17.37
N MET A 142 10.90 25.20 17.65
CA MET A 142 10.25 23.96 18.10
C MET A 142 10.81 23.48 19.44
N LEU A 143 12.13 23.32 19.54
CA LEU A 143 12.79 22.88 20.78
C LEU A 143 13.78 23.96 21.24
N ARG A 144 13.39 24.66 22.30
CA ARG A 144 14.17 25.73 22.93
C ARG A 144 14.76 25.25 24.26
N VAL A 145 16.06 25.48 24.42
CA VAL A 145 16.82 25.25 25.65
C VAL A 145 16.84 26.54 26.44
N ASP A 146 16.36 26.48 27.67
CA ASP A 146 16.26 27.65 28.54
C ASP A 146 17.59 27.92 29.26
N ASN A 147 18.23 26.85 29.77
CA ASN A 147 19.55 26.87 30.40
C ASN A 147 20.38 25.69 29.87
N GLY A 148 21.48 25.96 29.15
CA GLY A 148 22.30 24.93 28.51
C GLY A 148 23.77 25.02 28.88
N LYS A 149 24.37 23.87 29.24
CA LYS A 149 25.82 23.69 29.34
C LYS A 149 26.30 22.87 28.15
N VAL A 150 27.31 23.37 27.45
CA VAL A 150 27.86 22.76 26.24
C VAL A 150 29.35 22.48 26.40
N ASN A 151 29.73 21.24 26.12
CA ASN A 151 31.11 20.85 25.95
C ASN A 151 31.42 20.70 24.46
N PHE A 152 32.50 21.32 23.99
CA PHE A 152 33.00 21.20 22.63
C PHE A 152 34.39 20.58 22.65
N ASN A 153 34.57 19.44 21.98
CA ASN A 153 35.86 18.78 21.85
C ASN A 153 36.31 18.75 20.38
N PHE A 154 37.55 19.13 20.10
CA PHE A 154 38.10 19.10 18.74
C PHE A 154 39.63 19.07 18.72
N ASN A 155 40.21 18.63 17.60
CA ASN A 155 41.65 18.71 17.40
C ASN A 155 42.04 19.97 16.59
N TYR A 156 42.79 20.90 17.19
CA TYR A 156 43.14 22.15 16.51
C TYR A 156 44.08 21.93 15.31
N LYS A 157 44.89 20.85 15.31
CA LYS A 157 45.80 20.53 14.20
C LYS A 157 45.00 20.08 12.96
N GLU A 158 43.87 19.39 13.17
CA GLU A 158 42.98 18.93 12.09
C GLU A 158 42.14 20.07 11.53
N ILE A 159 41.55 20.90 12.39
CA ILE A 159 40.71 22.03 11.98
C ILE A 159 41.48 23.05 11.15
N ASN A 160 42.76 23.28 11.46
CA ASN A 160 43.64 24.14 10.66
C ASN A 160 43.77 23.68 9.19
N ARG A 161 43.58 22.39 8.90
CA ARG A 161 43.65 21.83 7.53
C ARG A 161 42.29 21.91 6.82
N SER A 162 41.21 21.61 7.53
CA SER A 162 39.85 21.66 6.99
C SER A 162 38.85 21.85 8.14
N MET A 163 38.20 23.02 8.15
CA MET A 163 37.19 23.34 9.15
C MET A 163 35.84 22.74 8.72
N SER A 164 35.52 21.57 9.29
CA SER A 164 34.27 20.85 9.05
C SER A 164 33.62 20.52 10.38
N ILE A 165 32.29 20.63 10.44
CA ILE A 165 31.53 20.26 11.64
C ILE A 165 31.85 18.83 12.06
N LYS A 166 32.12 17.88 11.15
CA LYS A 166 32.49 16.49 11.49
C LYS A 166 33.68 16.38 12.44
N ASN A 167 34.57 17.36 12.49
CA ASN A 167 35.78 17.31 13.33
C ASN A 167 35.53 17.73 14.79
N PHE A 168 34.30 18.12 15.11
CA PHE A 168 33.89 18.54 16.46
C PHE A 168 33.04 17.45 17.12
N ALA A 169 33.35 17.11 18.36
CA ALA A 169 32.39 16.51 19.28
C ALA A 169 31.68 17.61 20.07
N ILE A 170 30.38 17.45 20.26
CA ILE A 170 29.54 18.42 20.96
C ILE A 170 28.63 17.66 21.92
N GLU A 171 28.65 18.04 23.19
CA GLU A 171 27.74 17.54 24.21
C GLU A 171 27.00 18.71 24.83
N LEU A 172 25.67 18.66 24.87
CA LEU A 172 24.83 19.68 25.48
C LEU A 172 23.94 19.00 26.52
N THR A 173 23.92 19.58 27.71
CA THR A 173 22.96 19.27 28.77
C THR A 173 22.19 20.53 29.12
N GLY A 174 20.92 20.40 29.44
CA GLY A 174 20.12 21.56 29.79
C GLY A 174 18.68 21.23 30.05
N GLU A 175 17.86 22.26 30.07
CA GLU A 175 16.42 22.16 30.28
C GLU A 175 15.67 22.74 29.08
N ILE A 176 14.61 22.06 28.66
CA ILE A 176 13.69 22.52 27.63
C ILE A 176 12.27 22.52 28.20
N THR A 177 11.42 23.41 27.71
CA THR A 177 10.01 23.42 28.08
C THR A 177 9.17 22.75 26.98
N ILE A 178 8.44 21.70 27.32
CA ILE A 178 7.47 21.02 26.43
C ILE A 178 6.19 20.78 27.23
N ASP A 179 5.04 21.19 26.67
CA ASP A 179 3.73 20.96 27.32
C ASP A 179 3.68 21.56 28.74
N ASP A 180 4.19 22.79 28.90
CA ASP A 180 4.38 23.52 30.17
C ASP A 180 5.22 22.77 31.23
N LYS A 181 5.91 21.69 30.84
CA LYS A 181 6.82 20.93 31.70
C LYS A 181 8.26 21.26 31.35
N VAL A 182 9.07 21.47 32.38
CA VAL A 182 10.53 21.58 32.26
C VAL A 182 11.14 20.18 32.22
N VAL A 183 11.93 19.92 31.18
CA VAL A 183 12.42 18.59 30.82
C VAL A 183 13.93 18.64 30.62
N PRO A 184 14.71 17.76 31.25
CA PRO A 184 16.14 17.67 30.98
C PRO A 184 16.37 17.12 29.55
N ILE A 185 17.23 17.79 28.81
CA ILE A 185 17.74 17.37 27.51
C ILE A 185 19.20 16.92 27.64
N ALA A 186 19.52 15.81 27.00
CA ALA A 186 20.90 15.43 26.70
C ALA A 186 21.06 15.34 25.19
N PHE A 187 22.02 16.07 24.64
CA PHE A 187 22.34 16.15 23.23
C PHE A 187 23.81 15.80 23.04
N THR A 188 24.11 14.91 22.09
CA THR A 188 25.46 14.42 21.84
C THR A 188 25.68 14.27 20.35
N LYS A 189 26.78 14.83 19.86
CA LYS A 189 27.22 14.72 18.48
C LYS A 189 28.69 14.33 18.46
N PRO A 190 29.03 13.10 18.06
CA PRO A 190 30.41 12.63 18.11
C PRO A 190 31.26 13.19 16.96
N LYS A 191 32.59 13.10 17.12
CA LYS A 191 33.53 13.29 16.01
C LYS A 191 33.19 12.34 14.86
N THR A 192 33.55 12.73 13.64
CA THR A 192 33.27 12.06 12.35
C THR A 192 31.81 12.07 11.88
N SER A 193 30.86 12.43 12.75
CA SER A 193 29.42 12.48 12.42
C SER A 193 28.95 13.89 12.04
N THR A 194 27.99 13.96 11.12
CA THR A 194 27.14 15.16 10.89
C THR A 194 25.83 15.11 11.65
N ASP A 195 25.52 13.97 12.24
CA ASP A 195 24.29 13.75 12.98
C ASP A 195 24.57 13.87 14.48
N ALA A 196 23.74 14.67 15.13
CA ALA A 196 23.60 14.73 16.57
C ALA A 196 22.44 13.85 17.02
N LYS A 197 22.55 13.29 18.21
CA LYS A 197 21.48 12.56 18.89
C LYS A 197 21.05 13.36 20.10
N PHE A 198 19.77 13.33 20.43
CA PHE A 198 19.29 13.85 21.69
C PHE A 198 18.30 12.90 22.35
N SER A 199 18.14 13.06 23.66
CA SER A 199 17.19 12.32 24.47
C SER A 199 16.55 13.24 25.49
N LEU A 200 15.26 13.01 25.75
CA LEU A 200 14.48 13.75 26.73
C LEU A 200 13.93 12.77 27.77
N LYS A 201 13.88 13.18 29.04
CA LYS A 201 13.31 12.38 30.12
C LYS A 201 12.12 13.12 30.72
N VAL A 202 10.91 12.63 30.47
CA VAL A 202 9.67 13.18 31.05
C VAL A 202 8.94 12.10 31.84
N SER A 203 8.25 12.49 32.92
CA SER A 203 7.42 11.58 33.72
C SER A 203 6.13 11.19 33.01
N SER A 204 5.54 12.12 32.25
CA SER A 204 4.38 11.85 31.40
C SER A 204 4.26 12.88 30.29
N ILE A 205 3.61 12.51 29.18
CA ILE A 205 3.35 13.45 28.09
C ILE A 205 2.10 13.09 27.30
N ASN A 206 1.33 14.11 26.90
CA ASN A 206 0.23 13.95 25.98
C ASN A 206 0.76 13.96 24.53
N ILE A 207 0.35 12.96 23.74
CA ILE A 207 0.84 12.79 22.36
C ILE A 207 0.46 13.97 21.46
N ALA A 208 -0.78 14.46 21.54
CA ALA A 208 -1.26 15.58 20.75
C ALA A 208 -0.52 16.87 21.10
N ASN A 209 -0.29 17.11 22.40
CA ASN A 209 0.46 18.29 22.85
C ASN A 209 1.90 18.24 22.32
N PHE A 210 2.59 17.11 22.44
CA PHE A 210 3.94 16.95 21.88
C PHE A 210 3.95 17.10 20.35
N ALA A 211 3.00 16.49 19.64
CA ALA A 211 2.89 16.60 18.19
C ALA A 211 2.68 18.05 17.71
N SER A 212 1.92 18.84 18.47
CA SER A 212 1.59 20.24 18.15
C SER A 212 2.81 21.16 18.11
N VAL A 213 3.88 20.82 18.84
CA VAL A 213 5.16 21.54 18.82
C VAL A 213 5.79 21.50 17.43
N PHE A 214 5.61 20.41 16.68
CA PHE A 214 6.30 20.17 15.41
C PHE A 214 5.42 20.37 14.18
N SER A 215 4.10 20.23 14.32
CA SER A 215 3.15 20.36 13.23
C SER A 215 1.96 21.24 13.60
N LYS A 216 1.72 22.25 12.78
CA LYS A 216 0.48 23.04 12.82
C LYS A 216 -0.71 22.30 12.21
N LYS A 217 -0.45 21.26 11.41
CA LYS A 217 -1.51 20.42 10.87
C LYS A 217 -1.93 19.40 11.93
N PRO A 218 -3.24 19.13 12.07
CA PRO A 218 -3.71 18.05 12.92
C PRO A 218 -3.10 16.73 12.42
N LEU A 219 -2.87 15.82 13.35
CA LEU A 219 -2.30 14.50 13.06
C LEU A 219 -3.21 13.67 12.13
N TYR A 220 -4.51 13.87 12.30
CA TYR A 220 -5.60 13.19 11.61
C TYR A 220 -6.41 14.22 10.80
N ASP A 221 -7.13 13.75 9.78
CA ASP A 221 -8.06 14.56 8.98
C ASP A 221 -9.52 14.37 9.44
N ASP A 222 -10.44 15.13 8.84
CA ASP A 222 -11.87 15.04 9.15
C ASP A 222 -12.49 13.68 8.77
N LYS A 223 -11.80 12.89 7.94
CA LYS A 223 -12.21 11.53 7.55
C LYS A 223 -11.76 10.47 8.55
N THR A 224 -10.89 10.83 9.49
CA THR A 224 -10.40 9.92 10.52
C THR A 224 -11.51 9.68 11.55
N PRO A 225 -11.89 8.43 11.84
CA PRO A 225 -12.94 8.13 12.82
C PRO A 225 -12.65 8.79 14.18
N GLU A 226 -13.68 9.36 14.82
CA GLU A 226 -13.54 10.06 16.11
C GLU A 226 -12.89 9.16 17.17
N GLN A 227 -13.27 7.89 17.24
CA GLN A 227 -12.71 6.94 18.19
C GLN A 227 -11.24 6.59 17.89
N ALA A 228 -10.81 6.70 16.63
CA ALA A 228 -9.42 6.54 16.26
C ALA A 228 -8.54 7.70 16.78
N LYS A 229 -9.12 8.86 17.11
CA LYS A 229 -8.41 9.99 17.73
C LYS A 229 -7.97 9.72 19.17
N LEU A 230 -8.49 8.67 19.82
CA LEU A 230 -8.04 8.25 21.16
C LEU A 230 -6.53 8.03 21.21
N PHE A 231 -5.94 7.45 20.17
CA PHE A 231 -4.48 7.24 20.06
C PHE A 231 -3.68 8.55 20.05
N ALA A 232 -4.24 9.60 19.46
CA ALA A 232 -3.58 10.91 19.41
C ALA A 232 -3.69 11.65 20.74
N ASN A 233 -4.71 11.39 21.53
CA ASN A 233 -4.98 12.09 22.79
C ASN A 233 -4.48 11.34 24.04
N THR A 234 -3.88 10.16 23.87
CA THR A 234 -3.35 9.36 24.97
C THR A 234 -2.21 10.06 25.71
N ILE A 235 -2.15 9.84 27.03
CA ILE A 235 -1.02 10.19 27.87
C ILE A 235 -0.10 8.98 28.00
N ILE A 236 1.19 9.18 27.74
CA ILE A 236 2.21 8.15 27.95
C ILE A 236 2.99 8.49 29.20
N ASN A 237 3.05 7.55 30.14
CA ASN A 237 3.89 7.63 31.32
C ASN A 237 5.31 7.15 31.00
N GLU A 238 6.30 7.86 31.53
CA GLU A 238 7.74 7.61 31.36
C GLU A 238 8.16 7.24 29.92
N PRO A 239 7.77 8.03 28.89
CA PRO A 239 8.13 7.75 27.52
C PRO A 239 9.64 7.84 27.31
N SER A 240 10.16 6.99 26.42
CA SER A 240 11.49 7.17 25.85
C SER A 240 11.40 8.10 24.66
N ILE A 241 11.96 9.31 24.76
CA ILE A 241 12.01 10.28 23.66
C ILE A 241 13.45 10.41 23.20
N ASN A 242 13.72 10.01 21.96
CA ASN A 242 15.03 10.12 21.34
C ASN A 242 14.90 10.81 19.99
N GLY A 243 15.89 11.61 19.60
CA GLY A 243 15.92 12.22 18.28
C GLY A 243 17.29 12.24 17.65
N ILE A 244 17.30 12.44 16.34
CA ILE A 244 18.48 12.62 15.51
C ILE A 244 18.30 13.94 14.77
N LEU A 245 19.28 14.83 14.86
CA LEU A 245 19.32 16.10 14.15
C LEU A 245 20.57 16.13 13.26
N SER A 246 20.38 16.37 11.98
CA SER A 246 21.46 16.47 11.01
C SER A 246 21.80 17.95 10.73
N VAL A 247 23.04 18.21 10.31
CA VAL A 247 23.54 19.57 9.99
C VAL A 247 22.78 20.25 8.83
N ASP A 248 22.09 19.48 7.99
CA ASP A 248 21.22 19.99 6.95
C ASP A 248 19.81 20.37 7.45
N GLU A 249 19.63 20.47 8.77
CA GLU A 249 18.37 20.73 9.47
C GLU A 249 17.28 19.65 9.29
N SER A 250 17.63 18.49 8.74
CA SER A 250 16.75 17.33 8.76
C SER A 250 16.76 16.70 10.16
N PHE A 251 15.62 16.19 10.60
CA PHE A 251 15.52 15.56 11.91
C PHE A 251 14.48 14.44 11.98
N GLU A 252 14.70 13.54 12.91
CA GLU A 252 13.78 12.47 13.31
C GLU A 252 13.66 12.47 14.83
N ILE A 253 12.43 12.39 15.36
CA ILE A 253 12.16 12.26 16.79
C ILE A 253 11.21 11.09 16.98
N ILE A 254 11.62 10.16 17.82
CA ILE A 254 10.85 8.99 18.21
C ILE A 254 10.53 9.11 19.69
N LEU A 255 9.24 9.26 19.99
CA LEU A 255 8.68 9.08 21.31
C LEU A 255 8.07 7.68 21.36
N ARG A 256 8.44 6.89 22.36
CA ARG A 256 7.93 5.53 22.57
C ARG A 256 7.43 5.37 23.99
N GLY A 257 6.29 4.73 24.18
CA GLY A 257 5.92 4.19 25.48
C GLY A 257 4.86 3.10 25.42
N VAL A 258 4.52 2.59 26.58
CA VAL A 258 3.46 1.59 26.76
C VAL A 258 2.19 2.33 27.18
N VAL A 259 1.08 2.01 26.52
CA VAL A 259 -0.24 2.59 26.76
C VAL A 259 -1.15 1.52 27.31
N SER A 260 -1.85 1.84 28.40
CA SER A 260 -2.86 0.97 29.03
C SER A 260 -4.19 1.69 29.29
N GLU A 261 -4.29 3.00 29.01
CA GLU A 261 -5.48 3.82 29.26
C GLU A 261 -6.68 3.45 28.38
N ILE A 262 -6.43 2.90 27.19
CA ILE A 262 -7.49 2.40 26.30
C ILE A 262 -7.81 0.96 26.71
N VAL A 263 -8.62 0.82 27.75
CA VAL A 263 -8.94 -0.45 28.44
C VAL A 263 -9.40 -1.54 27.46
N GLU A 264 -10.15 -1.17 26.41
CA GLU A 264 -10.62 -2.12 25.41
C GLU A 264 -9.49 -2.76 24.61
N LEU A 265 -8.34 -2.11 24.48
CA LEU A 265 -7.22 -2.62 23.68
C LEU A 265 -6.15 -3.34 24.50
N GLY A 266 -6.20 -3.23 25.83
CA GLY A 266 -5.17 -3.77 26.72
C GLY A 266 -3.88 -2.94 26.64
N GLU A 267 -2.77 -3.53 27.11
CA GLU A 267 -1.47 -2.88 27.01
C GLU A 267 -0.88 -3.00 25.60
N PHE A 268 -0.42 -1.89 25.03
CA PHE A 268 0.23 -1.87 23.73
C PHE A 268 1.34 -0.83 23.65
N VAL A 269 2.21 -0.96 22.64
CA VAL A 269 3.31 -0.01 22.45
C VAL A 269 2.90 1.03 21.42
N LEU A 270 3.04 2.31 21.77
CA LEU A 270 2.80 3.44 20.88
C LEU A 270 4.11 4.16 20.58
N TYR A 271 4.31 4.46 19.31
CA TYR A 271 5.39 5.28 18.78
C TYR A 271 4.80 6.55 18.16
N LEU A 272 5.25 7.72 18.59
CA LEU A 272 5.06 8.97 17.88
C LEU A 272 6.36 9.30 17.15
N VAL A 273 6.23 9.54 15.84
CA VAL A 273 7.32 9.75 14.91
C VAL A 273 7.18 11.14 14.33
N VAL A 274 8.13 12.01 14.62
CA VAL A 274 8.27 13.31 13.97
C VAL A 274 9.43 13.23 12.99
N HIS A 275 9.18 13.50 11.72
CA HIS A 275 10.21 13.42 10.69
C HIS A 275 10.16 14.66 9.79
N LYS A 276 11.29 15.35 9.67
CA LYS A 276 11.50 16.46 8.74
C LYS A 276 12.69 16.13 7.83
N PRO A 277 12.45 15.75 6.57
CA PRO A 277 13.47 15.77 5.52
C PRO A 277 14.00 17.18 5.24
N THR A 278 15.20 17.28 4.66
CA THR A 278 15.92 18.53 4.34
C THR A 278 15.02 19.60 3.71
N ASP A 279 14.30 19.25 2.64
CA ASP A 279 13.52 20.21 1.83
C ASP A 279 12.00 20.07 2.01
N SER A 280 11.54 19.67 3.20
CA SER A 280 10.11 19.50 3.44
C SER A 280 9.68 19.92 4.84
N ALA A 281 8.40 20.21 4.98
CA ALA A 281 7.81 20.49 6.28
C ALA A 281 7.81 19.23 7.16
N PRO A 282 7.93 19.38 8.50
CA PRO A 282 7.79 18.26 9.41
C PRO A 282 6.49 17.50 9.17
N ALA A 283 6.59 16.18 9.23
CA ALA A 283 5.49 15.25 9.25
C ALA A 283 5.45 14.58 10.62
N VAL A 284 4.26 14.47 11.20
CA VAL A 284 4.03 13.70 12.42
C VAL A 284 3.21 12.48 12.08
N ALA A 285 3.60 11.34 12.65
CA ALA A 285 2.90 10.08 12.55
C ALA A 285 2.82 9.34 13.89
N ILE A 286 1.74 8.60 14.12
CA ILE A 286 1.63 7.61 15.20
C ILE A 286 1.69 6.22 14.58
N VAL A 287 2.46 5.33 15.21
CA VAL A 287 2.48 3.89 14.94
C VAL A 287 2.15 3.18 16.25
N ALA A 288 1.05 2.43 16.30
CA ALA A 288 0.70 1.60 17.45
C ALA A 288 0.83 0.12 17.07
N GLU A 289 1.60 -0.65 17.85
CA GLU A 289 1.71 -2.11 17.70
C GLU A 289 0.91 -2.77 18.82
N LEU A 290 -0.19 -3.44 18.46
CA LEU A 290 -1.14 -4.05 19.38
C LEU A 290 -1.17 -5.56 19.20
N ASN A 291 -1.23 -6.30 20.29
CA ASN A 291 -1.45 -7.74 20.28
C ASN A 291 -2.87 -8.03 20.82
N SER A 292 -3.87 -7.94 19.95
CA SER A 292 -5.28 -8.11 20.33
C SER A 292 -6.09 -8.67 19.16
N GLN A 293 -7.38 -8.91 19.39
CA GLN A 293 -8.27 -9.36 18.31
C GLN A 293 -8.51 -8.20 17.33
N PRO A 294 -8.28 -8.38 16.01
CA PRO A 294 -8.50 -7.33 15.02
C PRO A 294 -9.93 -6.79 15.02
N THR A 295 -10.93 -7.63 15.25
CA THR A 295 -12.33 -7.19 15.40
C THR A 295 -12.52 -6.26 16.58
N LYS A 296 -11.86 -6.51 17.72
CA LYS A 296 -11.89 -5.63 18.89
C LYS A 296 -11.25 -4.29 18.57
N ILE A 297 -10.07 -4.30 17.96
CA ILE A 297 -9.35 -3.10 17.53
C ILE A 297 -10.19 -2.27 16.55
N LEU A 298 -10.73 -2.90 15.50
CA LEU A 298 -11.56 -2.22 14.50
C LEU A 298 -12.86 -1.71 15.12
N SER A 299 -13.46 -2.46 16.05
CA SER A 299 -14.67 -2.01 16.75
C SER A 299 -14.40 -0.78 17.61
N THR A 300 -13.28 -0.77 18.34
CA THR A 300 -12.83 0.40 19.10
C THR A 300 -12.55 1.57 18.17
N LEU A 301 -11.84 1.37 17.06
CA LEU A 301 -11.50 2.45 16.12
C LEU A 301 -12.70 3.04 15.39
N THR A 302 -13.74 2.25 15.13
CA THR A 302 -14.93 2.68 14.38
C THR A 302 -16.11 3.05 15.29
N GLY A 303 -16.05 2.71 16.58
CA GLY A 303 -17.18 2.84 17.50
C GLY A 303 -18.37 1.93 17.17
N LYS A 304 -18.16 0.88 16.36
CA LYS A 304 -19.21 -0.02 15.86
C LYS A 304 -18.84 -1.46 16.17
N ASP A 305 -19.83 -2.29 16.48
CA ASP A 305 -19.58 -3.70 16.74
C ASP A 305 -19.31 -4.48 15.44
N LEU A 306 -18.04 -4.85 15.26
CA LEU A 306 -17.52 -5.61 14.12
C LEU A 306 -17.15 -7.05 14.51
N SER A 307 -17.57 -7.53 15.69
CA SER A 307 -17.30 -8.89 16.18
C SER A 307 -17.81 -9.99 15.22
N ASN A 308 -18.86 -9.69 14.48
CA ASN A 308 -19.52 -10.61 13.54
C ASN A 308 -18.88 -10.66 12.14
N ILE A 309 -17.74 -9.98 11.89
CA ILE A 309 -17.03 -10.06 10.60
C ILE A 309 -16.22 -11.36 10.53
N PRO A 310 -16.58 -12.34 9.67
CA PRO A 310 -16.04 -13.70 9.76
C PRO A 310 -14.53 -13.82 9.51
N ILE A 311 -13.97 -13.02 8.57
CA ILE A 311 -12.56 -13.13 8.13
C ILE A 311 -11.55 -12.82 9.24
N ILE A 312 -11.95 -11.95 10.17
CA ILE A 312 -11.06 -11.43 11.23
C ILE A 312 -11.55 -11.78 12.63
N SER A 313 -12.72 -12.43 12.74
CA SER A 313 -13.25 -12.91 14.01
C SER A 313 -12.37 -14.02 14.59
N ASN A 314 -12.14 -13.98 15.90
CA ASN A 314 -11.45 -15.03 16.66
C ASN A 314 -9.94 -15.24 16.35
N ILE A 315 -9.29 -14.28 15.69
CA ILE A 315 -7.84 -14.34 15.43
C ILE A 315 -7.12 -13.36 16.38
N LEU A 316 -6.07 -13.80 17.08
CA LEU A 316 -5.22 -12.94 17.92
C LEU A 316 -3.95 -12.59 17.16
N LEU A 317 -3.72 -11.31 16.87
CA LEU A 317 -2.64 -10.90 15.97
C LEU A 317 -1.99 -9.60 16.35
N ASN A 318 -0.76 -9.44 15.84
CA ASN A 318 -0.08 -8.18 15.83
C ASN A 318 -0.71 -7.26 14.77
N VAL A 319 -1.30 -6.18 15.25
CA VAL A 319 -1.90 -5.13 14.43
C VAL A 319 -1.03 -3.88 14.52
N VAL A 320 -0.75 -3.28 13.37
CA VAL A 320 -0.06 -2.00 13.31
C VAL A 320 -1.02 -0.93 12.82
N ILE A 321 -1.31 0.06 13.65
CA ILE A 321 -2.13 1.22 13.28
C ILE A 321 -1.21 2.39 12.99
N GLU A 322 -1.40 3.02 11.84
CA GLU A 322 -0.65 4.19 11.39
C GLU A 322 -1.58 5.38 11.24
N PHE A 323 -1.20 6.51 11.82
CA PHE A 323 -1.78 7.82 11.55
C PHE A 323 -0.69 8.71 11.06
N ALA A 324 -0.85 9.41 9.93
CA ALA A 324 0.14 10.39 9.51
C ALA A 324 -0.51 11.63 8.91
N SER A 325 -0.08 12.80 9.39
CA SER A 325 -0.48 14.11 8.86
C SER A 325 0.02 14.34 7.43
N LYS A 326 1.14 13.70 7.07
CA LYS A 326 1.80 13.69 5.75
C LYS A 326 2.62 12.42 5.61
N ASN A 327 3.03 12.09 4.39
CA ASN A 327 3.91 10.95 4.14
C ASN A 327 5.25 11.08 4.87
N VAL A 328 5.67 10.00 5.54
CA VAL A 328 6.98 9.82 6.19
C VAL A 328 7.73 8.75 5.41
N THR A 329 8.79 9.12 4.71
CA THR A 329 9.33 8.34 3.58
C THR A 329 10.65 7.62 3.85
N VAL A 330 11.39 7.99 4.91
CA VAL A 330 12.69 7.40 5.29
C VAL A 330 12.84 7.50 6.81
N LEU A 331 12.72 6.39 7.52
CA LEU A 331 13.00 6.34 8.96
C LEU A 331 14.39 5.80 9.22
N LYS A 332 15.17 6.46 10.07
CA LYS A 332 16.48 5.99 10.54
C LYS A 332 16.32 4.99 11.69
N ASP A 333 15.26 5.07 12.49
CA ASP A 333 15.01 4.15 13.60
C ASP A 333 14.82 2.69 13.13
N ALA A 334 15.72 1.81 13.58
CA ALA A 334 15.73 0.40 13.18
C ALA A 334 14.54 -0.39 13.75
N LYS A 335 13.98 0.00 14.90
CA LYS A 335 12.87 -0.71 15.55
C LYS A 335 11.57 -0.45 14.80
N ILE A 336 11.25 0.81 14.52
CA ILE A 336 10.07 1.16 13.72
C ILE A 336 10.18 0.56 12.33
N ASN A 337 11.37 0.66 11.71
CA ASN A 337 11.62 0.00 10.44
C ASN A 337 11.37 -1.51 10.48
N ARG A 338 11.73 -2.20 11.57
CA ARG A 338 11.46 -3.64 11.73
C ARG A 338 9.98 -3.93 11.89
N ILE A 339 9.24 -3.09 12.62
CA ILE A 339 7.78 -3.21 12.77
C ILE A 339 7.12 -3.04 11.40
N LEU A 340 7.45 -1.96 10.69
CA LEU A 340 6.86 -1.65 9.38
C LEU A 340 7.26 -2.63 8.28
N ALA A 341 8.49 -3.15 8.31
CA ALA A 341 9.00 -4.08 7.30
C ALA A 341 8.22 -5.40 7.25
N LYS A 342 7.60 -5.83 8.36
CA LYS A 342 6.71 -7.00 8.38
C LYS A 342 5.52 -6.86 7.42
N TYR A 343 5.11 -5.63 7.10
CA TYR A 343 3.85 -5.33 6.41
C TYR A 343 4.03 -4.54 5.10
N ALA A 344 5.24 -4.49 4.53
CA ALA A 344 5.56 -3.63 3.40
C ALA A 344 5.70 -4.40 2.06
N ILE A 345 4.90 -4.03 1.05
CA ILE A 345 5.23 -4.31 -0.37
C ILE A 345 6.12 -3.20 -0.95
N ASN A 346 5.94 -1.94 -0.50
CA ASN A 346 6.52 -0.73 -1.12
C ASN A 346 7.43 0.09 -0.17
N GLY A 347 8.16 -0.58 0.71
CA GLY A 347 9.18 0.04 1.56
C GLY A 347 8.70 0.59 2.91
N LYS A 348 9.66 1.09 3.69
CA LYS A 348 9.55 1.51 5.10
C LYS A 348 8.92 2.91 5.27
N ARG A 349 7.76 3.12 4.65
CA ARG A 349 7.07 4.43 4.62
C ARG A 349 5.79 4.40 5.45
N ILE A 350 5.53 5.46 6.21
CA ILE A 350 4.23 5.74 6.82
C ILE A 350 3.51 6.71 5.89
N LEU A 351 2.35 6.31 5.39
CA LEU A 351 1.62 7.10 4.40
C LEU A 351 0.58 7.98 5.10
N GLN A 352 0.28 9.14 4.52
CA GLN A 352 -0.74 10.06 5.02
C GLN A 352 -2.11 9.35 5.21
N GLY A 353 -2.81 9.72 6.28
CA GLY A 353 -4.12 9.18 6.66
C GLY A 353 -4.04 8.06 7.72
N THR A 354 -5.19 7.45 8.02
CA THR A 354 -5.30 6.29 8.93
C THR A 354 -5.19 4.98 8.16
N LYS A 355 -4.28 4.10 8.60
CA LYS A 355 -4.06 2.77 7.99
C LYS A 355 -3.92 1.73 9.07
N ILE A 356 -4.48 0.55 8.84
CA ILE A 356 -4.38 -0.58 9.76
C ILE A 356 -3.76 -1.73 8.98
N LYS A 357 -2.62 -2.21 9.46
CA LYS A 357 -1.90 -3.32 8.85
C LYS A 357 -2.10 -4.56 9.71
N LEU A 358 -2.52 -5.64 9.06
CA LEU A 358 -2.90 -6.89 9.69
C LEU A 358 -2.06 -8.02 9.10
N GLU A 359 -1.48 -8.84 9.96
CA GLU A 359 -0.82 -10.08 9.59
C GLU A 359 -1.78 -11.22 9.92
N LEU A 360 -2.46 -11.80 8.93
CA LEU A 360 -3.43 -12.88 9.17
C LEU A 360 -2.78 -14.25 8.86
N PRO A 361 -2.69 -15.19 9.83
CA PRO A 361 -2.24 -16.54 9.57
C PRO A 361 -3.22 -17.17 8.59
N SER A 362 -2.73 -17.72 7.48
CA SER A 362 -3.58 -18.29 6.45
C SER A 362 -4.46 -19.39 7.03
N LYS A 363 -3.89 -20.20 7.94
CA LYS A 363 -4.61 -21.25 8.66
C LYS A 363 -5.79 -20.73 9.50
N SER A 364 -5.74 -19.50 10.02
CA SER A 364 -6.82 -18.93 10.84
C SER A 364 -7.98 -18.40 10.00
N ILE A 365 -7.71 -17.91 8.78
CA ILE A 365 -8.77 -17.65 7.78
C ILE A 365 -9.43 -18.97 7.36
N ILE A 366 -8.63 -20.05 7.26
CA ILE A 366 -9.06 -21.38 6.78
C ILE A 366 -9.65 -22.28 7.87
N GLN A 367 -9.40 -22.05 9.16
CA GLN A 367 -9.98 -22.88 10.24
C GLN A 367 -11.51 -22.80 10.29
N ASN A 368 -12.11 -21.81 9.64
CA ASN A 368 -13.55 -21.73 9.38
C ASN A 368 -14.00 -22.46 8.09
N LEU A 369 -13.10 -23.10 7.34
CA LEU A 369 -13.32 -23.62 5.97
C LEU A 369 -13.24 -25.16 5.83
N GLU A 370 -13.00 -25.90 6.91
CA GLU A 370 -13.03 -27.38 7.06
C GLU A 370 -12.39 -28.29 5.99
N THR A 371 -11.84 -27.84 4.85
CA THR A 371 -11.21 -28.75 3.87
C THR A 371 -10.07 -28.15 3.03
N SER A 372 -8.99 -28.94 2.96
CA SER A 372 -8.14 -29.16 1.77
C SER A 372 -7.54 -27.98 1.00
N LEU A 373 -6.55 -27.29 1.58
CA LEU A 373 -5.63 -26.44 0.80
C LEU A 373 -4.18 -26.86 1.06
N LYS A 374 -3.56 -27.56 0.09
CA LYS A 374 -2.16 -28.03 0.19
C LYS A 374 -1.10 -26.97 -0.12
N HIS A 375 -1.48 -25.75 -0.54
CA HIS A 375 -0.51 -24.79 -1.11
C HIS A 375 -0.71 -23.30 -0.77
N LEU A 376 -1.33 -22.95 0.35
CA LEU A 376 -1.32 -21.56 0.81
C LEU A 376 -0.02 -21.23 1.58
N PRO A 377 0.52 -20.00 1.46
CA PRO A 377 1.61 -19.54 2.32
C PRO A 377 1.17 -19.60 3.79
N GLU A 378 2.09 -19.73 4.75
CA GLU A 378 1.74 -19.86 6.17
C GLU A 378 0.97 -18.65 6.72
N THR A 379 1.20 -17.47 6.13
CA THR A 379 0.60 -16.19 6.51
C THR A 379 0.23 -15.40 5.25
N ILE A 380 -0.93 -14.74 5.25
CA ILE A 380 -1.33 -13.76 4.24
C ILE A 380 -1.36 -12.38 4.91
N TYR A 381 -0.69 -11.41 4.30
CA TYR A 381 -0.64 -10.05 4.82
C TYR A 381 -1.72 -9.18 4.16
N PHE A 382 -2.40 -8.40 4.99
CA PHE A 382 -3.47 -7.51 4.59
C PHE A 382 -3.17 -6.10 5.01
N LEU A 383 -3.57 -5.17 4.17
CA LEU A 383 -3.63 -3.77 4.54
C LEU A 383 -5.07 -3.31 4.46
N LEU A 384 -5.54 -2.82 5.58
CA LEU A 384 -6.89 -2.40 5.80
C LEU A 384 -6.93 -0.87 5.85
N TYR A 385 -7.79 -0.30 5.02
CA TYR A 385 -8.06 1.13 4.95
C TYR A 385 -9.45 1.38 5.51
N ILE A 386 -9.58 2.39 6.38
CA ILE A 386 -10.87 2.87 6.85
C ILE A 386 -11.14 4.23 6.20
N PHE A 387 -12.26 4.35 5.50
CA PHE A 387 -12.69 5.61 4.87
C PHE A 387 -14.21 5.70 4.79
N ASP A 388 -14.79 6.85 5.12
CA ASP A 388 -16.20 7.20 4.85
C ASP A 388 -17.23 6.08 5.17
N ASN A 389 -17.10 5.43 6.34
CA ASN A 389 -17.88 4.26 6.79
C ASN A 389 -17.62 2.92 6.06
N HIS A 390 -16.48 2.77 5.41
CA HIS A 390 -16.06 1.54 4.75
C HIS A 390 -14.70 1.06 5.28
N ILE A 391 -14.53 -0.26 5.28
CA ILE A 391 -13.28 -0.98 5.58
C ILE A 391 -12.87 -1.69 4.29
N ALA A 392 -11.82 -1.22 3.62
CA ALA A 392 -11.29 -1.87 2.43
C ALA A 392 -10.04 -2.69 2.77
N PHE A 393 -9.98 -3.90 2.25
CA PHE A 393 -8.89 -4.84 2.43
C PHE A 393 -8.10 -4.95 1.13
N ARG A 394 -6.79 -4.81 1.24
CA ARG A 394 -5.85 -5.03 0.16
C ARG A 394 -4.91 -6.17 0.54
N PHE A 395 -4.91 -7.22 -0.27
CA PHE A 395 -3.97 -8.33 -0.14
C PHE A 395 -2.58 -7.86 -0.56
N LEU A 396 -1.56 -8.20 0.22
CA LEU A 396 -0.18 -7.77 -0.04
C LEU A 396 0.65 -8.81 -0.81
N GLN A 397 0.07 -9.96 -1.16
CA GLN A 397 0.75 -11.04 -1.86
C GLN A 397 -0.19 -11.68 -2.88
N ASP A 398 0.37 -12.14 -3.99
CA ASP A 398 -0.35 -12.92 -5.01
C ASP A 398 -0.58 -14.36 -4.55
N ALA A 399 -1.39 -14.56 -3.51
CA ALA A 399 -1.81 -15.90 -3.09
C ALA A 399 -2.90 -16.45 -4.04
N PRO A 400 -2.81 -17.70 -4.51
CA PRO A 400 -3.94 -18.35 -5.16
C PRO A 400 -5.03 -18.60 -4.10
N ILE A 401 -6.14 -17.88 -4.18
CA ILE A 401 -7.30 -18.04 -3.30
C ILE A 401 -8.37 -18.77 -4.10
N ASP A 402 -8.98 -19.79 -3.52
CA ASP A 402 -10.09 -20.50 -4.15
C ASP A 402 -11.42 -19.73 -3.97
N LEU A 403 -12.21 -19.60 -5.04
CA LEU A 403 -13.46 -18.83 -5.03
C LEU A 403 -14.54 -19.43 -4.10
N ALA A 404 -14.71 -20.75 -4.06
CA ALA A 404 -15.66 -21.40 -3.17
C ALA A 404 -15.30 -21.14 -1.70
N ASN A 405 -14.01 -21.23 -1.38
CA ASN A 405 -13.46 -21.01 -0.04
C ASN A 405 -13.61 -19.57 0.43
N ILE A 406 -13.37 -18.58 -0.43
CA ILE A 406 -13.62 -17.19 -0.01
C ILE A 406 -15.13 -16.99 0.21
N MET A 407 -15.98 -17.55 -0.67
CA MET A 407 -17.44 -17.43 -0.58
C MET A 407 -18.04 -18.05 0.68
N SER A 408 -17.58 -19.22 1.12
CA SER A 408 -18.04 -19.85 2.38
C SER A 408 -17.75 -18.99 3.60
N THR A 409 -16.74 -18.12 3.52
CA THR A 409 -16.39 -17.25 4.65
C THR A 409 -17.49 -16.22 4.93
N PHE A 410 -18.23 -15.76 3.91
CA PHE A 410 -19.24 -14.70 4.06
C PHE A 410 -20.66 -15.12 3.65
N ILE A 411 -20.83 -16.29 3.02
CA ILE A 411 -22.13 -16.88 2.69
C ILE A 411 -22.28 -18.18 3.47
N LYS A 412 -23.17 -18.17 4.47
CA LYS A 412 -23.41 -19.28 5.42
C LYS A 412 -23.65 -20.64 4.75
N LYS A 413 -24.24 -20.64 3.55
CA LYS A 413 -24.38 -21.83 2.69
C LYS A 413 -23.88 -21.46 1.30
N VAL A 414 -22.67 -21.89 0.96
CA VAL A 414 -22.15 -21.76 -0.40
C VAL A 414 -23.15 -22.42 -1.36
N PRO A 415 -23.54 -21.75 -2.44
CA PRO A 415 -24.54 -22.29 -3.34
C PRO A 415 -23.94 -23.47 -4.10
N GLU A 416 -24.36 -24.69 -3.74
CA GLU A 416 -23.87 -25.92 -4.38
C GLU A 416 -23.94 -25.82 -5.91
N VAL A 417 -25.05 -25.30 -6.43
CA VAL A 417 -25.29 -25.05 -7.87
C VAL A 417 -24.11 -24.35 -8.56
N LEU A 418 -23.49 -23.36 -7.90
CA LEU A 418 -22.40 -22.59 -8.50
C LEU A 418 -21.16 -23.48 -8.71
N PHE A 419 -20.90 -24.43 -7.82
CA PHE A 419 -19.68 -25.24 -7.85
C PHE A 419 -19.90 -26.68 -8.34
N THR A 420 -21.13 -27.18 -8.34
CA THR A 420 -21.47 -28.51 -8.86
C THR A 420 -22.05 -28.46 -10.27
N LYS A 421 -22.79 -27.40 -10.64
CA LYS A 421 -23.45 -27.29 -11.96
C LYS A 421 -22.78 -26.27 -12.89
N ILE A 422 -22.22 -25.18 -12.35
CA ILE A 422 -21.60 -24.12 -13.16
C ILE A 422 -20.11 -24.37 -13.31
N TYR A 423 -19.32 -24.31 -12.23
CA TYR A 423 -17.85 -24.32 -12.35
C TYR A 423 -17.20 -25.70 -12.36
N LYS A 424 -17.86 -26.78 -11.89
CA LYS A 424 -17.30 -28.15 -11.62
C LYS A 424 -16.07 -28.18 -10.70
N VAL A 425 -15.05 -27.36 -10.99
CA VAL A 425 -13.86 -27.05 -10.20
C VAL A 425 -13.91 -25.56 -9.86
N SER A 426 -13.71 -25.22 -8.59
CA SER A 426 -13.73 -23.83 -8.16
C SER A 426 -12.51 -23.05 -8.71
N PRO A 427 -12.70 -21.85 -9.30
CA PRO A 427 -11.61 -21.06 -9.86
C PRO A 427 -10.63 -20.54 -8.80
N ASN A 428 -9.34 -20.52 -9.14
CA ASN A 428 -8.35 -19.73 -8.41
C ASN A 428 -8.47 -18.25 -8.79
N ILE A 429 -8.60 -17.39 -7.78
CA ILE A 429 -8.81 -15.95 -7.94
C ILE A 429 -7.69 -15.12 -7.32
N GLU A 430 -7.56 -13.90 -7.83
CA GLU A 430 -6.88 -12.77 -7.23
C GLU A 430 -7.93 -11.77 -6.76
N VAL A 431 -7.92 -11.44 -5.47
CA VAL A 431 -8.87 -10.47 -4.89
C VAL A 431 -8.42 -9.05 -5.21
N MET A 432 -9.18 -8.35 -6.04
CA MET A 432 -8.91 -6.99 -6.45
C MET A 432 -9.39 -5.95 -5.43
N GLN A 433 -10.54 -6.22 -4.81
CA GLN A 433 -11.18 -5.33 -3.85
C GLN A 433 -11.98 -6.17 -2.86
N PHE A 434 -11.91 -5.83 -1.58
CA PHE A 434 -12.77 -6.43 -0.57
C PHE A 434 -13.14 -5.32 0.41
N ASP A 435 -14.40 -4.91 0.41
CA ASP A 435 -14.89 -3.77 1.17
C ASP A 435 -16.00 -4.20 2.12
N ILE A 436 -16.03 -3.61 3.30
CA ILE A 436 -17.11 -3.80 4.28
C ILE A 436 -17.69 -2.43 4.61
N ASN A 437 -18.98 -2.23 4.38
CA ASN A 437 -19.67 -1.06 4.88
C ASN A 437 -19.94 -1.23 6.38
N ILE A 438 -19.43 -0.32 7.19
CA ILE A 438 -19.43 -0.38 8.66
C ILE A 438 -20.86 -0.27 9.22
N GLU A 439 -21.72 0.55 8.62
CA GLU A 439 -23.09 0.79 9.09
C GLU A 439 -24.02 -0.37 8.77
N THR A 440 -24.00 -0.78 7.51
CA THR A 440 -24.86 -1.84 6.97
C THR A 440 -24.23 -3.22 7.07
N LYS A 441 -23.00 -3.35 7.59
CA LYS A 441 -22.21 -4.60 7.62
C LYS A 441 -22.16 -5.36 6.29
N ALA A 442 -22.48 -4.69 5.17
CA ALA A 442 -22.53 -5.28 3.85
C ALA A 442 -21.10 -5.48 3.34
N ILE A 443 -20.85 -6.63 2.72
CA ILE A 443 -19.52 -6.98 2.19
C ILE A 443 -19.58 -6.95 0.67
N GLU A 444 -18.61 -6.32 0.03
CA GLU A 444 -18.40 -6.33 -1.41
C GLU A 444 -17.02 -6.91 -1.73
N LEU A 445 -17.00 -8.02 -2.45
CA LEU A 445 -15.79 -8.66 -2.96
C LEU A 445 -15.75 -8.50 -4.48
N LYS A 446 -14.64 -7.98 -5.02
CA LYS A 446 -14.30 -8.08 -6.44
C LYS A 446 -13.02 -8.87 -6.62
N ALA A 447 -13.03 -9.80 -7.56
CA ALA A 447 -11.89 -10.66 -7.84
C ALA A 447 -11.78 -10.97 -9.34
N VAL A 448 -10.63 -11.48 -9.76
CA VAL A 448 -10.38 -11.95 -11.12
C VAL A 448 -9.79 -13.36 -11.08
N ALA A 449 -10.21 -14.25 -11.97
CA ALA A 449 -9.57 -15.56 -12.08
C ALA A 449 -8.14 -15.43 -12.60
N LYS A 450 -7.22 -16.22 -12.04
CA LYS A 450 -5.83 -16.30 -12.51
C LYS A 450 -5.71 -17.10 -13.81
N GLU A 451 -6.65 -18.02 -14.02
CA GLU A 451 -6.71 -18.93 -15.15
C GLU A 451 -8.04 -18.78 -15.90
N ASP A 452 -8.11 -19.39 -17.08
CA ASP A 452 -9.36 -19.47 -17.83
C ASP A 452 -10.31 -20.40 -17.10
N VAL A 453 -11.60 -20.03 -17.11
CA VAL A 453 -12.62 -20.74 -16.35
C VAL A 453 -13.62 -21.35 -17.30
N ILE A 454 -13.97 -22.60 -17.03
CA ILE A 454 -14.89 -23.37 -17.83
C ILE A 454 -16.23 -23.49 -17.11
N LEU A 455 -17.32 -23.16 -17.81
CA LEU A 455 -18.69 -23.26 -17.30
C LEU A 455 -19.42 -24.45 -17.94
N GLY A 456 -20.26 -25.12 -17.13
CA GLY A 456 -21.27 -26.08 -17.56
C GLY A 456 -20.69 -27.22 -18.39
N GLU A 457 -19.95 -28.15 -17.78
CA GLU A 457 -19.45 -29.35 -18.47
C GLU A 457 -18.67 -29.06 -19.77
N ASP A 458 -17.75 -28.09 -19.74
CA ASP A 458 -16.98 -27.69 -20.93
C ASP A 458 -17.82 -27.04 -22.05
N LEU A 459 -18.96 -26.44 -21.70
CA LEU A 459 -19.80 -25.72 -22.66
C LEU A 459 -19.21 -24.34 -23.00
N ILE A 460 -18.70 -23.63 -22.01
CA ILE A 460 -18.24 -22.23 -22.17
C ILE A 460 -16.91 -22.02 -21.46
N SER A 461 -15.82 -21.94 -22.22
CA SER A 461 -14.53 -21.44 -21.72
C SER A 461 -14.47 -19.92 -21.75
N LEU A 462 -14.02 -19.30 -20.66
CA LEU A 462 -13.97 -17.86 -20.44
C LEU A 462 -12.57 -17.42 -20.03
N GLU A 463 -12.08 -16.34 -20.66
CA GLU A 463 -10.77 -15.80 -20.33
C GLU A 463 -10.85 -14.92 -19.08
N LYS A 464 -10.07 -15.29 -18.05
CA LYS A 464 -9.87 -14.53 -16.80
C LYS A 464 -11.12 -13.78 -16.30
N PRO A 465 -12.23 -14.48 -16.02
CA PRO A 465 -13.46 -13.85 -15.55
C PRO A 465 -13.23 -12.99 -14.31
N LYS A 466 -13.97 -11.88 -14.25
CA LYS A 466 -14.07 -11.01 -13.08
C LYS A 466 -15.34 -11.35 -12.33
N PHE A 467 -15.25 -11.43 -11.01
CA PHE A 467 -16.34 -11.75 -10.11
C PHE A 467 -16.63 -10.56 -9.21
N GLU A 468 -17.91 -10.31 -8.96
CA GLU A 468 -18.41 -9.35 -7.98
C GLU A 468 -19.46 -10.04 -7.10
N ILE A 469 -19.24 -10.02 -5.79
CA ILE A 469 -20.09 -10.67 -4.81
C ILE A 469 -20.43 -9.67 -3.73
N LYS A 470 -21.73 -9.47 -3.47
CA LYS A 470 -22.20 -8.56 -2.42
C LYS A 470 -23.08 -9.30 -1.44
N THR A 471 -22.87 -9.08 -0.14
CA THR A 471 -23.72 -9.59 0.93
C THR A 471 -24.36 -8.44 1.72
N LYS A 472 -25.55 -8.68 2.27
CA LYS A 472 -26.26 -7.76 3.17
C LYS A 472 -26.35 -8.36 4.58
N VAL A 473 -26.72 -7.55 5.59
CA VAL A 473 -26.89 -7.99 7.00
C VAL A 473 -27.81 -9.20 7.14
N ASP A 474 -28.89 -9.23 6.36
CA ASP A 474 -29.91 -10.28 6.41
C ASP A 474 -29.41 -11.63 5.82
N GLY A 475 -28.16 -11.68 5.35
CA GLY A 475 -27.56 -12.84 4.70
C GLY A 475 -27.95 -12.99 3.23
N SER A 476 -28.77 -12.08 2.67
CA SER A 476 -29.02 -12.04 1.24
C SER A 476 -27.76 -11.62 0.49
N TRP A 477 -27.60 -12.15 -0.72
CA TRP A 477 -26.39 -11.93 -1.50
C TRP A 477 -26.68 -11.91 -3.01
N SER A 478 -25.85 -11.15 -3.74
CA SER A 478 -25.82 -11.08 -5.19
C SER A 478 -24.48 -11.55 -5.73
N PHE A 479 -24.51 -12.05 -6.97
CA PHE A 479 -23.35 -12.52 -7.70
C PHE A 479 -23.44 -12.05 -9.13
N GLU A 480 -22.33 -11.53 -9.61
CA GLU A 480 -22.12 -11.17 -11.00
C GLU A 480 -20.73 -11.62 -11.42
N MET A 481 -20.64 -12.31 -12.55
CA MET A 481 -19.39 -12.60 -13.22
C MET A 481 -19.43 -11.94 -14.59
N THR A 482 -18.37 -11.23 -14.96
CA THR A 482 -18.18 -10.66 -16.30
C THR A 482 -16.89 -11.21 -16.90
N ALA A 483 -16.92 -11.56 -18.18
CA ALA A 483 -15.74 -12.08 -18.86
C ALA A 483 -15.79 -11.80 -20.36
N THR A 484 -14.72 -12.20 -21.05
CA THR A 484 -14.67 -12.24 -22.50
C THR A 484 -14.44 -13.68 -22.95
N LYS A 485 -15.22 -14.15 -23.91
CA LYS A 485 -14.98 -15.40 -24.63
C LYS A 485 -14.35 -15.07 -25.98
N LYS A 486 -13.11 -15.48 -26.21
CA LYS A 486 -12.53 -15.42 -27.55
C LYS A 486 -13.14 -16.48 -28.44
N MET A 487 -13.49 -16.07 -29.66
CA MET A 487 -14.06 -16.93 -30.69
C MET A 487 -13.42 -16.51 -32.02
N ALA A 488 -12.39 -17.25 -32.46
CA ALA A 488 -11.51 -16.87 -33.57
C ALA A 488 -10.93 -15.44 -33.38
N GLU A 489 -11.10 -14.54 -34.36
CA GLU A 489 -10.61 -13.15 -34.31
C GLU A 489 -11.53 -12.19 -33.54
N LYS A 490 -12.67 -12.68 -33.01
CA LYS A 490 -13.67 -11.86 -32.32
C LYS A 490 -13.79 -12.25 -30.85
N SER A 491 -14.46 -11.40 -30.09
CA SER A 491 -14.57 -11.51 -28.63
C SER A 491 -16.00 -11.20 -28.18
N MET A 492 -16.63 -12.16 -27.51
CA MET A 492 -17.98 -12.02 -26.94
C MET A 492 -17.89 -11.58 -25.49
N LEU A 493 -18.58 -10.49 -25.16
CA LEU A 493 -18.80 -10.10 -23.78
C LEU A 493 -19.81 -11.03 -23.17
N VAL A 494 -19.47 -11.58 -22.00
CA VAL A 494 -20.37 -12.48 -21.27
C VAL A 494 -20.61 -11.98 -19.86
N SER A 495 -21.80 -12.30 -19.35
CA SER A 495 -22.17 -12.08 -17.97
C SER A 495 -22.87 -13.31 -17.41
N LEU A 496 -22.70 -13.57 -16.12
CA LEU A 496 -23.45 -14.57 -15.37
C LEU A 496 -23.92 -13.92 -14.08
N GLN A 497 -25.23 -13.81 -13.90
CA GLN A 497 -25.84 -13.10 -12.78
C GLN A 497 -26.79 -14.01 -11.98
N LYS A 498 -26.78 -13.86 -10.66
CA LYS A 498 -27.76 -14.51 -9.79
C LYS A 498 -29.09 -13.76 -9.81
N LYS A 499 -30.18 -14.43 -10.23
CA LYS A 499 -31.56 -13.94 -10.20
C LYS A 499 -32.41 -14.89 -9.35
N GLY A 500 -32.66 -14.52 -8.09
CA GLY A 500 -33.34 -15.41 -7.14
C GLY A 500 -32.52 -16.68 -6.86
N PRO A 501 -33.06 -17.89 -7.09
CA PRO A 501 -32.35 -19.17 -6.97
C PRO A 501 -31.63 -19.62 -8.26
N LEU A 502 -31.76 -18.86 -9.35
CA LEU A 502 -31.22 -19.19 -10.66
C LEU A 502 -29.97 -18.36 -10.96
N PHE A 503 -29.11 -18.89 -11.83
CA PHE A 503 -28.01 -18.13 -12.43
C PHE A 503 -28.25 -18.01 -13.93
N VAL A 504 -28.21 -16.79 -14.44
CA VAL A 504 -28.52 -16.48 -15.84
C VAL A 504 -27.27 -16.01 -16.54
N PHE A 505 -26.82 -16.78 -17.51
CA PHE A 505 -25.74 -16.44 -18.42
C PHE A 505 -26.30 -15.67 -19.62
N ASN A 506 -25.61 -14.61 -20.03
CA ASN A 506 -25.90 -13.87 -21.25
C ASN A 506 -24.58 -13.56 -21.96
N GLY A 507 -24.50 -13.87 -23.24
CA GLY A 507 -23.42 -13.46 -24.14
C GLY A 507 -24.00 -12.73 -25.34
N LYS A 508 -23.31 -11.68 -25.80
CA LYS A 508 -23.70 -10.94 -27.00
C LYS A 508 -22.53 -10.70 -27.93
N ILE A 509 -22.74 -10.92 -29.23
CA ILE A 509 -21.75 -10.63 -30.25
C ILE A 509 -22.37 -10.17 -31.57
N ASP A 510 -21.73 -9.21 -32.22
CA ASP A 510 -22.28 -8.50 -33.37
C ASP A 510 -22.41 -9.35 -34.64
N THR A 511 -21.42 -10.19 -34.97
CA THR A 511 -21.48 -10.99 -36.21
C THR A 511 -20.61 -12.23 -36.14
N PHE A 512 -21.12 -13.36 -36.61
CA PHE A 512 -20.44 -14.65 -36.71
C PHE A 512 -20.88 -15.42 -37.95
N THR A 513 -20.21 -16.52 -38.31
CA THR A 513 -20.80 -17.51 -39.21
C THR A 513 -21.47 -18.64 -38.43
N MET A 514 -22.42 -19.32 -39.05
CA MET A 514 -23.11 -20.46 -38.45
C MET A 514 -22.14 -21.59 -38.04
N LYS A 515 -21.11 -21.86 -38.86
CA LYS A 515 -20.06 -22.83 -38.51
C LYS A 515 -19.34 -22.43 -37.23
N GLN A 516 -18.96 -21.17 -37.12
CA GLN A 516 -18.26 -20.67 -35.94
C GLN A 516 -19.16 -20.72 -34.68
N VAL A 517 -20.46 -20.44 -34.79
CA VAL A 517 -21.41 -20.64 -33.67
C VAL A 517 -21.41 -22.11 -33.22
N ALA A 518 -21.54 -23.04 -34.16
CA ALA A 518 -21.54 -24.47 -33.86
C ALA A 518 -20.22 -24.93 -33.20
N GLU A 519 -19.07 -24.49 -33.72
CA GLU A 519 -17.74 -24.84 -33.17
C GLU A 519 -17.52 -24.30 -31.75
N ASN A 520 -17.94 -23.07 -31.48
CA ASN A 520 -17.61 -22.37 -30.23
C ASN A 520 -18.51 -22.72 -29.04
N PHE A 521 -19.69 -23.29 -29.30
CA PHE A 521 -20.63 -23.75 -28.28
C PHE A 521 -20.72 -25.28 -28.21
N GLY A 522 -19.68 -25.97 -28.68
CA GLY A 522 -19.46 -27.38 -28.34
C GLY A 522 -19.98 -28.41 -29.34
N ALA A 523 -20.44 -27.97 -30.52
CA ALA A 523 -20.91 -28.84 -31.60
C ALA A 523 -19.88 -28.94 -32.75
N GLN A 524 -18.61 -29.10 -32.40
CA GLN A 524 -17.51 -29.12 -33.37
C GLN A 524 -17.71 -30.21 -34.44
N GLU A 525 -18.20 -31.38 -34.07
CA GLU A 525 -18.46 -32.44 -35.04
C GLU A 525 -19.56 -32.08 -36.03
N THR A 526 -20.66 -31.48 -35.57
CA THR A 526 -21.74 -31.02 -36.46
C THR A 526 -21.24 -29.93 -37.42
N ALA A 527 -20.39 -29.02 -36.94
CA ALA A 527 -19.76 -28.01 -37.77
C ALA A 527 -18.83 -28.60 -38.84
N LYS A 528 -18.02 -29.60 -38.45
CA LYS A 528 -17.08 -30.29 -39.34
C LYS A 528 -17.78 -31.24 -40.33
N GLU A 529 -18.82 -31.93 -39.91
CA GLU A 529 -19.44 -33.00 -40.71
C GLU A 529 -20.69 -32.56 -41.47
N ILE A 530 -21.50 -31.63 -40.97
CA ILE A 530 -22.73 -31.20 -41.65
C ILE A 530 -22.51 -29.85 -42.32
N ILE A 531 -22.14 -28.84 -41.54
CA ILE A 531 -22.02 -27.45 -42.05
C ILE A 531 -20.91 -27.37 -43.10
N SER A 532 -19.77 -28.02 -42.87
CA SER A 532 -18.67 -28.00 -43.84
C SER A 532 -18.95 -28.83 -45.11
N ARG A 533 -19.90 -29.78 -45.07
CA ARG A 533 -20.34 -30.52 -46.28
C ARG A 533 -21.25 -29.69 -47.18
N PHE A 534 -22.07 -28.82 -46.59
CA PHE A 534 -23.02 -27.98 -47.31
C PHE A 534 -22.69 -26.50 -47.08
N GLN A 535 -21.87 -25.91 -47.95
CA GLN A 535 -21.36 -24.53 -47.78
C GLN A 535 -22.46 -23.48 -47.55
N PHE A 536 -23.66 -23.65 -48.13
CA PHE A 536 -24.78 -22.73 -47.92
C PHE A 536 -25.30 -22.71 -46.48
N LEU A 537 -24.95 -23.69 -45.65
CA LEU A 537 -25.26 -23.71 -44.21
C LEU A 537 -24.33 -22.83 -43.38
N ASP A 538 -23.21 -22.37 -43.94
CA ASP A 538 -22.26 -21.48 -43.26
C ASP A 538 -22.55 -20.01 -43.60
N PHE A 539 -23.75 -19.56 -43.28
CA PHE A 539 -24.17 -18.16 -43.47
C PHE A 539 -23.76 -17.26 -42.31
N ASP A 540 -23.68 -15.96 -42.56
CA ASP A 540 -23.45 -14.96 -41.52
C ASP A 540 -24.69 -14.84 -40.61
N VAL A 541 -24.45 -14.68 -39.32
CA VAL A 541 -25.45 -14.39 -38.29
C VAL A 541 -25.04 -13.13 -37.55
N LYS A 542 -25.96 -12.18 -37.43
CA LYS A 542 -25.79 -10.90 -36.75
C LYS A 542 -26.50 -10.89 -35.40
N ASP A 543 -26.05 -10.02 -34.50
CA ASP A 543 -26.65 -9.80 -33.18
C ASP A 543 -26.88 -11.11 -32.41
N VAL A 544 -25.87 -11.98 -32.38
CA VAL A 544 -25.98 -13.29 -31.73
C VAL A 544 -26.07 -13.07 -30.22
N GLU A 545 -27.17 -13.56 -29.64
CA GLU A 545 -27.44 -13.56 -28.21
C GLU A 545 -27.47 -15.01 -27.71
N ALA A 546 -26.61 -15.33 -26.75
CA ALA A 546 -26.53 -16.64 -26.13
C ALA A 546 -26.97 -16.55 -24.67
N THR A 547 -28.00 -17.29 -24.30
CA THR A 547 -28.60 -17.28 -22.96
C THR A 547 -28.61 -18.67 -22.37
N ALA A 548 -28.23 -18.82 -21.09
CA ALA A 548 -28.38 -20.09 -20.39
C ALA A 548 -28.89 -19.84 -18.96
N VAL A 549 -29.76 -20.72 -18.49
CA VAL A 549 -30.28 -20.68 -17.12
C VAL A 549 -29.81 -21.91 -16.37
N PHE A 550 -28.94 -21.71 -15.39
CA PHE A 550 -28.47 -22.77 -14.54
C PHE A 550 -29.42 -22.96 -13.36
N ASN A 551 -29.60 -24.22 -12.94
CA ASN A 551 -30.48 -24.69 -11.85
C ASN A 551 -31.97 -24.92 -12.18
N SER A 552 -32.34 -25.00 -13.46
CA SER A 552 -33.71 -25.35 -13.92
C SER A 552 -33.95 -26.86 -14.08
N GLY A 553 -32.91 -27.69 -13.99
CA GLY A 553 -32.98 -29.16 -14.16
C GLY A 553 -32.09 -29.65 -15.29
N LEU A 554 -32.35 -29.18 -16.51
CA LEU A 554 -31.54 -29.43 -17.70
C LEU A 554 -30.69 -28.19 -18.03
N LEU A 555 -29.40 -28.36 -18.32
CA LEU A 555 -28.56 -27.28 -18.82
C LEU A 555 -28.94 -27.00 -20.28
N GLU A 556 -29.58 -25.86 -20.51
CA GLU A 556 -29.97 -25.42 -21.86
C GLU A 556 -29.29 -24.09 -22.17
N LEU A 557 -28.52 -24.08 -23.26
CA LEU A 557 -27.99 -22.87 -23.88
C LEU A 557 -28.81 -22.58 -25.12
N HIS A 558 -29.49 -21.45 -25.09
CA HIS A 558 -30.34 -20.94 -26.14
C HIS A 558 -29.65 -19.79 -26.87
N ILE A 559 -29.52 -19.91 -28.18
CA ILE A 559 -28.88 -18.97 -29.09
C ILE A 559 -29.95 -18.36 -29.98
N ARG A 560 -30.00 -17.04 -30.06
CA ARG A 560 -30.83 -16.28 -30.98
C ARG A 560 -29.95 -15.38 -31.84
N ALA A 561 -30.28 -15.23 -33.11
CA ALA A 561 -29.55 -14.32 -33.99
C ALA A 561 -30.41 -13.88 -35.18
N ASN A 562 -29.91 -12.87 -35.89
CA ASN A 562 -30.45 -12.39 -37.15
C ASN A 562 -29.61 -12.96 -38.31
N PRO A 563 -30.06 -14.03 -38.99
CA PRO A 563 -29.30 -14.65 -40.06
C PRO A 563 -29.27 -13.77 -41.33
N VAL A 564 -28.17 -13.83 -42.07
CA VAL A 564 -28.01 -13.24 -43.40
C VAL A 564 -27.98 -14.41 -44.38
N PHE A 565 -29.16 -14.92 -44.70
CA PHE A 565 -29.32 -16.09 -45.56
C PHE A 565 -29.75 -15.69 -46.98
N PHE A 566 -28.79 -15.72 -47.92
CA PHE A 566 -28.98 -15.25 -49.29
C PHE A 566 -29.60 -13.84 -49.35
N THR A 567 -30.72 -13.68 -50.05
CA THR A 567 -31.46 -12.41 -50.21
C THR A 567 -32.75 -12.37 -49.39
N TYR A 568 -32.92 -13.27 -48.42
CA TYR A 568 -34.14 -13.35 -47.62
C TYR A 568 -34.07 -12.42 -46.40
N ASP A 569 -34.84 -11.33 -46.45
CA ASP A 569 -34.86 -10.30 -45.40
C ASP A 569 -35.65 -10.71 -44.14
N ASP A 570 -36.56 -11.67 -44.24
CA ASP A 570 -37.45 -12.11 -43.15
C ASP A 570 -37.09 -13.54 -42.72
N THR A 571 -35.96 -13.64 -42.03
CA THR A 571 -35.40 -14.90 -41.54
C THR A 571 -35.14 -14.84 -40.04
N GLN A 572 -35.36 -15.96 -39.35
CA GLN A 572 -35.16 -16.08 -37.91
C GLN A 572 -34.24 -17.25 -37.60
N PHE A 573 -33.32 -17.07 -36.67
CA PHE A 573 -32.43 -18.12 -36.22
C PHE A 573 -32.59 -18.37 -34.72
N GLU A 574 -32.89 -19.61 -34.35
CA GLU A 574 -32.88 -20.09 -32.98
C GLU A 574 -32.06 -21.38 -32.87
N GLY A 575 -31.36 -21.52 -31.76
CA GLY A 575 -30.47 -22.63 -31.50
C GLY A 575 -30.51 -23.10 -30.07
N TYR A 576 -30.50 -24.40 -29.86
CA TYR A 576 -30.54 -25.00 -28.54
C TYR A 576 -29.43 -26.02 -28.40
N ILE A 577 -28.70 -25.94 -27.30
CA ILE A 577 -27.63 -26.86 -26.95
C ILE A 577 -27.91 -27.38 -25.54
N PHE A 578 -27.91 -28.70 -25.43
CA PHE A 578 -28.25 -29.43 -24.22
C PHE A 578 -27.11 -30.34 -23.83
N ASP A 579 -26.93 -30.50 -22.53
CA ASP A 579 -26.08 -31.55 -22.01
C ASP A 579 -26.93 -32.73 -21.53
N THR A 580 -26.59 -33.93 -21.99
CA THR A 580 -27.32 -35.16 -21.69
C THR A 580 -26.35 -36.25 -21.24
N SER A 581 -26.87 -37.29 -20.58
CA SER A 581 -26.04 -38.44 -20.17
C SER A 581 -25.37 -39.16 -21.33
N GLU A 582 -25.86 -38.98 -22.56
CA GLU A 582 -25.32 -39.58 -23.79
C GLU A 582 -24.36 -38.64 -24.53
N GLY A 583 -24.04 -37.49 -23.95
CA GLY A 583 -23.22 -36.44 -24.54
C GLY A 583 -24.02 -35.22 -24.99
N ARG A 584 -23.31 -34.27 -25.60
CA ARG A 584 -23.89 -32.96 -25.98
C ARG A 584 -24.81 -33.08 -27.19
N LYS A 585 -26.06 -32.64 -27.01
CA LYS A 585 -27.09 -32.59 -28.05
C LYS A 585 -27.34 -31.15 -28.49
N MET A 586 -27.69 -30.94 -29.74
CA MET A 586 -27.94 -29.63 -30.33
C MET A 586 -29.04 -29.68 -31.38
N ALA A 587 -29.74 -28.56 -31.53
CA ALA A 587 -30.66 -28.30 -32.62
C ALA A 587 -30.56 -26.82 -33.01
N PHE A 588 -30.19 -26.53 -34.25
CA PHE A 588 -30.21 -25.19 -34.82
C PHE A 588 -31.31 -25.13 -35.86
N THR A 589 -32.15 -24.10 -35.82
CA THR A 589 -33.25 -23.90 -36.76
C THR A 589 -33.17 -22.52 -37.37
N LEU A 590 -33.12 -22.47 -38.69
CA LEU A 590 -33.34 -21.28 -39.50
C LEU A 590 -34.77 -21.34 -40.04
N VAL A 591 -35.58 -20.33 -39.72
CA VAL A 591 -36.90 -20.14 -40.30
C VAL A 591 -36.79 -19.09 -41.41
N ILE A 592 -37.30 -19.43 -42.58
CA ILE A 592 -37.33 -18.57 -43.76
C ILE A 592 -38.79 -18.28 -44.09
N HIS A 593 -39.19 -17.01 -43.97
CA HIS A 593 -40.51 -16.56 -44.41
C HIS A 593 -40.47 -16.11 -45.87
N LYS A 594 -41.62 -16.24 -46.54
CA LYS A 594 -41.82 -15.87 -47.95
C LYS A 594 -40.80 -16.53 -48.89
N LEU A 595 -40.46 -17.79 -48.61
CA LEU A 595 -39.55 -18.58 -49.43
C LEU A 595 -40.09 -18.73 -50.86
N SER A 596 -39.24 -18.45 -51.85
CA SER A 596 -39.39 -18.94 -53.22
C SER A 596 -38.46 -20.13 -53.44
N VAL A 597 -39.03 -21.30 -53.71
CA VAL A 597 -38.20 -22.50 -53.93
C VAL A 597 -37.30 -22.34 -55.15
N ASN A 598 -37.74 -21.59 -56.18
CA ASN A 598 -36.89 -21.31 -57.33
C ASN A 598 -35.67 -20.48 -56.94
N GLU A 599 -35.88 -19.37 -56.22
CA GLU A 599 -34.77 -18.53 -55.75
C GLU A 599 -33.82 -19.32 -54.84
N LEU A 600 -34.35 -20.18 -53.95
CA LEU A 600 -33.52 -21.03 -53.10
C LEU A 600 -32.64 -21.99 -53.92
N ILE A 601 -33.22 -22.70 -54.90
CA ILE A 601 -32.45 -23.64 -55.74
C ILE A 601 -31.45 -22.87 -56.63
N GLU A 602 -31.83 -21.72 -57.17
CA GLU A 602 -30.92 -20.86 -57.95
C GLU A 602 -29.72 -20.40 -57.11
N GLN A 603 -29.95 -20.01 -55.85
CA GLN A 603 -28.90 -19.61 -54.92
C GLN A 603 -28.02 -20.80 -54.49
N ILE A 604 -28.60 -21.98 -54.24
CA ILE A 604 -27.84 -23.18 -53.82
C ILE A 604 -26.99 -23.75 -54.97
N PHE A 605 -27.53 -23.83 -56.19
CA PHE A 605 -26.88 -24.52 -57.32
C PHE A 605 -26.25 -23.57 -58.34
N GLY A 606 -26.45 -22.26 -58.22
CA GLY A 606 -25.89 -21.25 -59.13
C GLY A 606 -26.40 -21.34 -60.57
N LYS A 607 -27.53 -22.02 -60.80
CA LYS A 607 -28.13 -22.25 -62.13
C LYS A 607 -29.52 -21.65 -62.19
N LYS A 608 -29.77 -20.77 -63.17
CA LYS A 608 -31.12 -20.27 -63.46
C LYS A 608 -32.04 -21.40 -63.86
N ILE A 609 -33.24 -21.43 -63.28
CA ILE A 609 -34.22 -22.48 -63.53
C ILE A 609 -35.37 -21.86 -64.33
N SER A 610 -35.82 -22.57 -65.36
CA SER A 610 -36.97 -22.15 -66.14
C SER A 610 -38.24 -22.19 -65.28
N GLN A 611 -38.85 -21.01 -65.10
CA GLN A 611 -40.05 -20.68 -64.32
C GLN A 611 -40.96 -21.85 -63.93
N VAL A 612 -40.95 -22.18 -62.63
CA VAL A 612 -41.90 -23.08 -61.98
C VAL A 612 -42.67 -22.29 -60.91
N HIS A 613 -43.82 -21.69 -61.27
CA HIS A 613 -44.52 -20.67 -60.46
C HIS A 613 -45.32 -21.18 -59.23
N TRP A 614 -45.25 -22.46 -58.86
CA TRP A 614 -46.19 -23.03 -57.86
C TRP A 614 -45.68 -23.09 -56.42
N MET A 615 -44.49 -22.55 -56.11
CA MET A 615 -43.89 -22.62 -54.76
C MET A 615 -43.26 -21.28 -54.31
N ASN A 616 -44.10 -20.26 -54.17
CA ASN A 616 -43.74 -18.95 -53.61
C ASN A 616 -44.52 -18.68 -52.32
N ASP A 617 -44.08 -17.68 -51.54
CA ASP A 617 -44.70 -17.26 -50.28
C ASP A 617 -44.79 -18.39 -49.22
N LEU A 618 -43.85 -19.33 -49.25
CA LEU A 618 -43.80 -20.45 -48.32
C LEU A 618 -43.10 -20.04 -47.02
N THR A 619 -43.38 -20.76 -45.93
CA THR A 619 -42.49 -20.74 -44.76
C THR A 619 -41.75 -22.05 -44.72
N ALA A 620 -40.43 -21.99 -44.62
CA ALA A 620 -39.61 -23.18 -44.47
C ALA A 620 -38.81 -23.10 -43.18
N SER A 621 -38.60 -24.25 -42.55
CA SER A 621 -37.65 -24.40 -41.46
C SER A 621 -36.53 -25.34 -41.90
N LEU A 622 -35.32 -24.86 -41.73
CA LEU A 622 -34.10 -25.61 -41.93
C LEU A 622 -33.52 -25.95 -40.56
N THR A 623 -33.53 -27.23 -40.19
CA THR A 623 -33.08 -27.70 -38.88
C THR A 623 -31.86 -28.61 -39.02
N ILE A 624 -30.81 -28.30 -38.27
CA ILE A 624 -29.60 -29.09 -38.12
C ILE A 624 -29.57 -29.64 -36.69
N SER A 625 -29.57 -30.96 -36.52
CA SER A 625 -29.67 -31.59 -35.20
C SER A 625 -28.81 -32.84 -35.09
N ASN A 626 -28.33 -33.11 -33.87
CA ASN A 626 -27.71 -34.40 -33.51
C ASN A 626 -28.45 -35.07 -32.33
N MET A 627 -29.70 -34.69 -32.09
CA MET A 627 -30.55 -35.21 -31.01
C MET A 627 -30.73 -36.73 -31.11
N GLU A 628 -30.87 -37.28 -32.32
CA GLU A 628 -31.03 -38.72 -32.57
C GLU A 628 -29.68 -39.41 -32.87
N SER A 629 -29.67 -40.75 -33.00
CA SER A 629 -28.45 -41.52 -33.29
C SER A 629 -27.88 -41.25 -34.69
N THR A 630 -28.70 -40.67 -35.57
CA THR A 630 -28.32 -40.12 -36.86
C THR A 630 -28.13 -38.61 -36.78
N LYS A 631 -27.04 -38.11 -37.36
CA LYS A 631 -26.81 -36.68 -37.55
C LYS A 631 -27.74 -36.22 -38.67
N ASP A 632 -28.84 -35.57 -38.31
CA ASP A 632 -29.95 -35.31 -39.24
C ASP A 632 -29.99 -33.85 -39.71
N PHE A 633 -30.12 -33.70 -41.03
CA PHE A 633 -30.46 -32.46 -41.72
C PHE A 633 -31.91 -32.56 -42.18
N ASN A 634 -32.75 -31.66 -41.68
CA ASN A 634 -34.18 -31.63 -42.02
C ASN A 634 -34.54 -30.29 -42.65
N PHE A 635 -35.16 -30.34 -43.82
CA PHE A 635 -35.75 -29.18 -44.49
C PHE A 635 -37.26 -29.38 -44.62
N THR A 636 -38.04 -28.57 -43.91
CA THR A 636 -39.50 -28.70 -43.85
C THR A 636 -40.15 -27.48 -44.48
N ILE A 637 -41.08 -27.69 -45.40
CA ILE A 637 -41.87 -26.63 -46.05
C ILE A 637 -43.30 -26.69 -45.52
N PHE A 638 -43.80 -25.57 -45.02
CA PHE A 638 -45.18 -25.40 -44.62
C PHE A 638 -45.96 -24.74 -45.77
N PRO A 639 -47.11 -25.33 -46.20
CA PRO A 639 -47.95 -24.68 -47.19
C PRO A 639 -48.53 -23.37 -46.64
N PRO A 640 -48.85 -22.38 -47.50
CA PRO A 640 -49.51 -21.16 -47.05
C PRO A 640 -50.82 -21.54 -46.37
N GLN A 641 -51.16 -20.93 -45.24
CA GLN A 641 -52.48 -21.13 -44.64
C GLN A 641 -53.55 -20.77 -45.68
N LEU A 642 -54.23 -21.78 -46.22
CA LEU A 642 -55.37 -21.57 -47.10
C LEU A 642 -56.39 -20.72 -46.33
N ARG A 643 -56.71 -19.54 -46.87
CA ARG A 643 -57.74 -18.66 -46.29
C ARG A 643 -59.01 -19.49 -46.04
N LYS A 644 -59.59 -19.34 -44.85
CA LYS A 644 -60.88 -19.96 -44.47
C LYS A 644 -61.87 -19.86 -45.64
N GLY A 645 -62.23 -21.01 -46.23
CA GLY A 645 -63.32 -21.11 -47.20
C GLY A 645 -63.02 -21.78 -48.54
N GLN A 646 -61.80 -22.22 -48.85
CA GLN A 646 -61.53 -22.99 -50.07
C GLN A 646 -61.30 -24.48 -49.76
N SER A 647 -62.32 -25.29 -50.07
CA SER A 647 -62.24 -26.75 -50.10
C SER A 647 -61.23 -27.20 -51.16
N SER A 648 -60.23 -27.97 -50.72
CA SER A 648 -59.19 -28.57 -51.55
C SER A 648 -59.78 -29.56 -52.55
N GLY A 649 -59.91 -29.11 -53.79
CA GLY A 649 -60.24 -29.91 -54.96
C GLY A 649 -59.43 -29.46 -56.15
N VAL A 650 -58.09 -29.52 -56.06
CA VAL A 650 -57.25 -29.44 -57.26
C VAL A 650 -56.17 -30.51 -57.22
N VAL A 651 -56.36 -31.50 -58.07
CA VAL A 651 -55.35 -32.49 -58.45
C VAL A 651 -54.40 -31.80 -59.42
N TYR A 652 -53.15 -31.59 -59.02
CA TYR A 652 -52.07 -31.27 -59.96
C TYR A 652 -51.20 -32.51 -60.16
N ASP A 653 -51.04 -32.89 -61.42
CA ASP A 653 -50.29 -34.05 -61.88
C ASP A 653 -49.13 -33.53 -62.76
N LYS A 654 -47.88 -33.76 -62.33
CA LYS A 654 -46.64 -33.62 -63.13
C LYS A 654 -45.41 -34.02 -62.31
N CYS A 655 -44.81 -35.17 -62.66
CA CYS A 655 -43.40 -35.44 -62.36
C CYS A 655 -42.52 -34.65 -63.33
N LEU A 656 -41.51 -33.93 -62.82
CA LEU A 656 -40.48 -33.31 -63.65
C LEU A 656 -39.37 -34.36 -63.89
N HIS A 657 -39.35 -34.97 -65.08
CA HIS A 657 -38.19 -35.75 -65.53
C HIS A 657 -37.12 -34.78 -66.07
N LEU A 658 -36.04 -34.58 -65.32
CA LEU A 658 -34.77 -34.08 -65.84
C LEU A 658 -33.82 -35.26 -65.99
N TRP A 659 -33.33 -35.45 -67.21
CA TRP A 659 -32.48 -36.58 -67.58
C TRP A 659 -31.06 -36.42 -67.01
N GLN A 660 -30.57 -37.55 -66.49
CA GLN A 660 -29.23 -37.89 -65.99
C GLN A 660 -28.82 -37.35 -64.61
N GLN A 661 -29.16 -38.17 -63.62
CA GLN A 661 -28.62 -38.33 -62.26
C GLN A 661 -28.94 -37.22 -61.23
N ASN A 662 -30.19 -37.18 -60.76
CA ASN A 662 -30.61 -37.26 -59.34
C ASN A 662 -32.11 -36.94 -59.20
N VAL A 663 -32.82 -37.67 -58.32
CA VAL A 663 -34.28 -37.62 -58.21
C VAL A 663 -34.70 -36.81 -56.97
N LEU A 664 -35.44 -35.73 -57.17
CA LEU A 664 -36.25 -35.09 -56.12
C LEU A 664 -37.64 -35.78 -56.12
N CYS A 665 -37.87 -36.74 -55.22
CA CYS A 665 -39.18 -37.36 -55.05
C CYS A 665 -40.00 -36.58 -54.02
N VAL A 666 -41.06 -35.89 -54.48
CA VAL A 666 -42.11 -35.35 -53.61
C VAL A 666 -43.21 -36.40 -53.50
N TYR A 667 -43.37 -37.02 -52.33
CA TYR A 667 -44.45 -38.00 -52.10
C TYR A 667 -45.79 -37.29 -51.82
N LYS A 668 -46.84 -37.74 -52.53
CA LYS A 668 -48.15 -37.07 -52.66
C LYS A 668 -49.27 -37.81 -51.91
N THR A 669 -49.10 -38.16 -50.62
CA THR A 669 -50.16 -38.90 -49.89
C THR A 669 -50.56 -38.36 -48.51
N THR A 670 -50.00 -37.26 -48.02
CA THR A 670 -50.49 -36.58 -46.79
C THR A 670 -50.30 -35.06 -46.90
N PRO A 671 -51.01 -34.22 -46.10
CA PRO A 671 -50.99 -32.75 -46.22
C PRO A 671 -49.66 -32.08 -45.79
N TYR A 672 -48.58 -32.85 -45.70
CA TYR A 672 -47.23 -32.39 -45.36
C TYR A 672 -46.31 -32.67 -46.55
N LEU A 673 -45.58 -31.66 -47.00
CA LEU A 673 -44.51 -31.84 -47.99
C LEU A 673 -43.25 -32.29 -47.23
N PHE A 674 -43.02 -33.60 -47.17
CA PHE A 674 -41.75 -34.14 -46.69
C PHE A 674 -40.72 -34.09 -47.83
N LEU A 675 -39.69 -33.25 -47.68
CA LEU A 675 -38.42 -33.47 -48.36
C LEU A 675 -37.65 -34.51 -47.54
N ALA A 676 -37.95 -35.79 -47.80
CA ALA A 676 -37.22 -36.89 -47.19
C ALA A 676 -35.78 -36.89 -47.68
N ASN A 677 -34.83 -36.92 -46.73
CA ASN A 677 -33.43 -37.35 -46.87
C ASN A 677 -32.90 -37.23 -48.31
N LEU A 678 -32.49 -36.03 -48.71
CA LEU A 678 -31.65 -35.87 -49.89
C LEU A 678 -30.34 -36.63 -49.59
N GLY A 679 -30.25 -37.87 -50.06
CA GLY A 679 -29.02 -38.65 -50.09
C GLY A 679 -28.00 -37.96 -50.98
N LEU A 680 -27.40 -36.89 -50.48
CA LEU A 680 -26.39 -36.07 -51.13
C LEU A 680 -25.00 -36.75 -51.12
N GLU A 681 -24.88 -37.94 -50.53
CA GLU A 681 -23.64 -38.72 -50.46
C GLU A 681 -23.09 -39.18 -51.83
N LYS A 682 -23.84 -39.05 -52.93
CA LYS A 682 -23.36 -39.38 -54.28
C LYS A 682 -23.12 -38.17 -55.20
N MET A 683 -23.12 -36.95 -54.66
CA MET A 683 -23.01 -35.72 -55.47
C MET A 683 -21.76 -34.86 -55.22
N PHE A 684 -20.83 -35.32 -54.38
CA PHE A 684 -19.56 -34.62 -54.08
C PHE A 684 -18.34 -35.50 -54.35
#